data_AF-A0A9E3I626-F1
#
_entry.id   AF-A0A9E3I626-F1
#
_cell.length_a   1.000
_cell.length_b   1.000
_cell.length_c   1.000
_cell.angle_alpha   90.00
_cell.angle_beta   90.00
_cell.angle_gamma   90.00
#
_symmetry.space_group_name_H-M   'P 1'
#
loop_
_entity.id
_entity.type
_entity.pdbx_description
1 polymer ?
#
loop_
_entity_poly.entity_id
_entity_poly.type
_entity_poly.pdbx_seq_one_letter_code
_entity_poly.pdbx_strand_id
1 'polypeptide(L)'
;MAKKHTLTIIFFCFLTTIASAKSGVRIWEERIDLPTYRLDPPDLNPIFYKHESYQGAQKKIYPYPFMDGVTDIRERKTYKALYLENDYIKLSILPEIGGRLFSALDKTNNYEIFYHQHVIKPALIGMLGAWISGGVEWCVFHHHRNTTHMPIDYTLTENPDGSKTIWFGELERRHRMKWIIGITLYPEKSYIEATVKFFNRTPYPHSILYWANVAVHANDDYQIIFPPSVQFATFHSKNDFTHWPISSESYRGVNYKGVDLSLWKNHPEPVSFFAWDLKEDFSGGYDHSKQAGVVHVGNHNIVCGAKLWEWSPGERGRMWDKILTDTDGPYAELMVGAFSDNQPDYSWIKPYEVKTFKQYWYPVREMGGFKNANLNAAANLEFKPGNLVKVGFNTTSRHKNAKALLTIGDKVILKQTIDISPNKPFTRELTVPAGTEETDLKAALISRSNEILIAYQPVESKYNPDLPKVVKSPPVPKDIESIEQLYLTGLRMEQIHNPRVDAYAYYQEALRRDPGDSRTNTILGINYNRRGMFKEAEIHLRKAIERISAEYTRAGNTEAFYHLGLSLKAQRRFDEAYDAFYRATWDYAFHSSAYHQLAELSCRKGDFDSALEQIGRALSTNTMNTKALNIKAAILRHLGNPKLAKENARDVVATDPLDFMAMNELYLAESALRSRRRAGSLLNDLTAKMRGQVESYLELAVDYGNCGLWDEAIEVLSRPIENKMDFAGRYPMVYYYLGYFYQQKSGSPLGDALRRNKGSKYFSLAAKMPSDYCFPYRLESIEVLNSAIEYNPSDARAHYYLGNLLYDLQPQAAIKHWEKSRQIDNLFAIVHRNLGWGYYRTERDTPKSITSYEKAIACNKEKPRWYVELDDLYELGNVPTQKRLALLEENHRTVIKRKDSFLREIILLVIAGKYDEAIGFLADNHFHVREGGGEIHGVFVDAHLLRGIQQLKNKKKERALKDFQAASEYPENLSVGRPKNDKRAPQIAYYIGTAYEALGKVQKAQEYYKKSANQKGTSRWSGTRFYQGLALKKLGQKDAADKIFDELVKKGKDKLTQEAEIDFFAKFGEVQTPEAQQASAHYTLGLGYLGKGMLEKARAEFEETVRLNVSHLWAKAQLAELK
;
A
#
# COMPACT_ATOMS: atom_id res chain seq x y z
N MET A 1 -1.62 20.27 -84.61
CA MET A 1 -0.27 20.76 -84.95
C MET A 1 0.72 20.13 -83.99
N ALA A 2 1.65 19.34 -84.53
CA ALA A 2 2.51 18.44 -83.79
C ALA A 2 3.98 18.71 -84.15
N LYS A 3 4.89 18.61 -83.17
CA LYS A 3 6.34 18.32 -83.27
C LYS A 3 6.84 18.15 -81.82
N LYS A 4 7.19 16.93 -81.37
CA LYS A 4 8.49 16.23 -81.48
C LYS A 4 9.68 17.03 -80.91
N HIS A 5 10.26 16.54 -79.80
CA HIS A 5 11.66 16.13 -79.76
C HIS A 5 11.94 15.04 -78.69
N THR A 6 12.41 13.93 -79.25
CA THR A 6 13.32 12.86 -78.80
C THR A 6 14.15 13.07 -77.52
N LEU A 7 14.25 12.03 -76.69
CA LEU A 7 15.55 11.59 -76.16
C LEU A 7 15.54 10.08 -75.82
N THR A 8 16.68 9.45 -76.09
CA THR A 8 16.96 8.01 -76.22
C THR A 8 17.40 7.37 -74.91
N ILE A 9 17.06 6.08 -74.78
CA ILE A 9 17.39 5.09 -73.73
C ILE A 9 18.90 4.84 -73.60
N ILE A 10 19.44 4.69 -72.36
CA ILE A 10 20.43 3.65 -71.99
C ILE A 10 20.17 3.17 -70.54
N PHE A 11 20.25 1.85 -70.39
CA PHE A 11 20.02 0.95 -69.27
C PHE A 11 21.06 1.10 -68.12
N PHE A 12 20.62 1.03 -66.86
CA PHE A 12 21.48 0.63 -65.73
C PHE A 12 20.68 -0.26 -64.77
N CYS A 13 21.17 -1.49 -64.56
CA CYS A 13 20.59 -2.51 -63.70
C CYS A 13 20.49 -2.04 -62.24
N PHE A 14 19.26 -1.91 -61.72
CA PHE A 14 19.02 -1.85 -60.28
C PHE A 14 19.04 -3.27 -59.72
N LEU A 15 20.15 -3.66 -59.09
CA LEU A 15 20.16 -4.67 -58.04
C LEU A 15 19.32 -4.10 -56.88
N THR A 16 18.05 -4.51 -56.81
CA THR A 16 17.22 -4.30 -55.62
C THR A 16 17.80 -5.15 -54.50
N THR A 17 18.68 -4.57 -53.69
CA THR A 17 18.88 -5.01 -52.32
C THR A 17 17.55 -4.78 -51.61
N ILE A 18 16.80 -5.86 -51.39
CA ILE A 18 15.71 -5.88 -50.41
C ILE A 18 16.39 -5.64 -49.07
N ALA A 19 16.42 -4.38 -48.63
CA ALA A 19 16.74 -4.03 -47.27
C ALA A 19 15.65 -4.65 -46.40
N SER A 20 15.95 -5.79 -45.80
CA SER A 20 15.20 -6.31 -44.66
C SER A 20 15.02 -5.16 -43.67
N ALA A 21 13.78 -4.70 -43.48
CA ALA A 21 13.46 -3.73 -42.45
C ALA A 21 13.91 -4.34 -41.12
N LYS A 22 15.00 -3.83 -40.54
CA LYS A 22 15.48 -4.30 -39.23
C LYS A 22 14.34 -4.17 -38.24
N SER A 23 13.94 -5.27 -37.61
CA SER A 23 13.00 -5.23 -36.50
C SER A 23 13.60 -4.41 -35.37
N GLY A 24 12.85 -3.40 -34.94
CA GLY A 24 13.27 -2.43 -33.94
C GLY A 24 12.21 -2.28 -32.86
N VAL A 25 12.62 -1.85 -31.68
CA VAL A 25 11.69 -1.51 -30.60
C VAL A 25 11.04 -0.17 -30.91
N ARG A 26 9.73 -0.06 -30.74
CA ARG A 26 8.97 1.19 -30.85
C ARG A 26 8.58 1.68 -29.47
N ILE A 27 8.63 3.01 -29.28
CA ILE A 27 8.15 3.71 -28.08
C ILE A 27 7.34 4.91 -28.53
N TRP A 28 6.14 5.11 -27.97
CA TRP A 28 5.30 6.27 -28.30
C TRP A 28 4.28 6.58 -27.20
N GLU A 29 3.68 7.76 -27.28
CA GLU A 29 2.51 8.15 -26.50
C GLU A 29 1.25 8.11 -27.36
N GLU A 30 0.14 7.66 -26.79
CA GLU A 30 -1.16 7.67 -27.44
C GLU A 30 -2.26 8.02 -26.42
N ARG A 31 -3.41 8.49 -26.91
CA ARG A 31 -4.61 8.69 -26.10
C ARG A 31 -5.53 7.51 -26.28
N ILE A 32 -5.95 6.90 -25.18
CA ILE A 32 -6.91 5.79 -25.19
C ILE A 32 -8.19 6.21 -24.48
N ASP A 33 -9.33 5.87 -25.06
CA ASP A 33 -10.62 6.09 -24.43
C ASP A 33 -11.08 4.80 -23.78
N LEU A 34 -11.26 4.83 -22.46
CA LEU A 34 -11.76 3.70 -21.67
C LEU A 34 -13.10 4.05 -21.04
N PRO A 35 -14.01 3.07 -20.87
CA PRO A 35 -15.09 3.22 -19.92
C PRO A 35 -14.48 3.35 -18.52
N THR A 36 -14.97 4.29 -17.74
CA THR A 36 -14.47 4.61 -16.41
C THR A 36 -15.63 4.88 -15.48
N TYR A 37 -15.60 4.27 -14.29
CA TYR A 37 -16.46 4.68 -13.19
C TYR A 37 -15.84 5.88 -12.49
N ARG A 38 -16.60 6.98 -12.44
CA ARG A 38 -16.14 8.25 -11.91
C ARG A 38 -15.81 8.14 -10.42
N LEU A 39 -14.70 8.78 -10.04
CA LEU A 39 -14.42 9.13 -8.65
C LEU A 39 -14.88 10.55 -8.39
N ASP A 40 -15.61 10.76 -7.29
CA ASP A 40 -15.83 12.09 -6.76
C ASP A 40 -14.50 12.73 -6.31
N PRO A 41 -14.44 14.07 -6.23
CA PRO A 41 -13.25 14.76 -5.78
C PRO A 41 -12.73 14.22 -4.43
N PRO A 42 -11.39 14.18 -4.22
CA PRO A 42 -10.82 13.74 -2.96
C PRO A 42 -11.28 14.60 -1.79
N ASP A 43 -11.22 14.04 -0.58
CA ASP A 43 -11.56 14.73 0.64
C ASP A 43 -10.73 16.00 0.83
N LEU A 44 -11.41 17.10 1.12
CA LEU A 44 -10.79 18.40 1.36
C LEU A 44 -10.08 18.45 2.72
N ASN A 45 -10.46 17.58 3.66
CA ASN A 45 -9.89 17.54 4.99
C ASN A 45 -8.62 16.69 5.01
N PRO A 46 -7.59 17.10 5.79
CA PRO A 46 -6.47 16.21 6.07
C PRO A 46 -6.98 15.01 6.89
N ILE A 47 -6.54 13.82 6.50
CA ILE A 47 -6.82 12.58 7.24
C ILE A 47 -5.54 12.13 7.92
N PHE A 48 -5.53 12.23 9.25
CA PHE A 48 -4.43 11.80 10.11
C PHE A 48 -4.51 10.31 10.44
N TYR A 49 -3.46 9.77 11.02
CA TYR A 49 -3.43 8.36 11.37
C TYR A 49 -4.49 8.00 12.43
N LYS A 50 -5.33 7.00 12.15
CA LYS A 50 -6.43 6.54 13.03
C LYS A 50 -6.06 5.38 13.96
N HIS A 51 -4.79 4.98 14.03
CA HIS A 51 -4.38 3.70 14.63
C HIS A 51 -5.02 2.47 13.95
N GLU A 52 -5.36 2.60 12.66
CA GLU A 52 -5.94 1.52 11.88
C GLU A 52 -4.84 0.62 11.29
N SER A 53 -5.07 -0.70 11.34
CA SER A 53 -4.26 -1.66 10.59
C SER A 53 -4.73 -1.74 9.14
N TYR A 54 -3.77 -1.87 8.22
CA TYR A 54 -3.99 -2.14 6.82
C TYR A 54 -2.90 -3.08 6.30
N GLN A 55 -3.32 -4.27 5.86
CA GLN A 55 -2.41 -5.33 5.42
C GLN A 55 -1.31 -5.66 6.46
N GLY A 56 -1.65 -5.54 7.76
CA GLY A 56 -0.74 -5.83 8.88
C GLY A 56 0.18 -4.68 9.31
N ALA A 57 0.08 -3.50 8.69
CA ALA A 57 0.90 -2.33 9.01
C ALA A 57 0.05 -1.07 9.24
N GLN A 58 0.65 0.02 9.70
CA GLN A 58 -0.03 1.31 9.92
C GLN A 58 -0.52 1.92 8.60
N LYS A 59 -1.81 2.26 8.50
CA LYS A 59 -2.36 3.02 7.36
C LYS A 59 -2.16 4.52 7.52
N LYS A 60 -0.94 5.00 7.26
CA LYS A 60 -0.64 6.43 7.23
C LYS A 60 -0.83 7.00 5.83
N ILE A 61 -1.69 8.01 5.69
CA ILE A 61 -2.00 8.63 4.40
C ILE A 61 -1.69 10.11 4.30
N TYR A 62 -1.69 10.86 5.41
CA TYR A 62 -1.20 12.23 5.41
C TYR A 62 0.23 12.26 4.85
N PRO A 63 0.56 13.10 3.85
CA PRO A 63 -0.15 14.33 3.44
C PRO A 63 -0.96 14.21 2.13
N TYR A 64 -1.43 13.03 1.77
CA TYR A 64 -2.24 12.85 0.57
C TYR A 64 -3.73 13.10 0.85
N PRO A 65 -4.47 13.77 -0.06
CA PRO A 65 -5.92 13.77 -0.03
C PRO A 65 -6.51 12.36 -0.12
N PHE A 66 -7.57 12.08 0.62
CA PHE A 66 -8.22 10.77 0.63
C PHE A 66 -9.22 10.64 -0.52
N MET A 67 -9.08 9.61 -1.35
CA MET A 67 -9.84 9.38 -2.59
C MET A 67 -10.83 8.21 -2.44
N ASP A 68 -11.85 8.37 -1.61
CA ASP A 68 -12.81 7.31 -1.26
C ASP A 68 -14.23 7.54 -1.82
N GLY A 69 -14.41 8.50 -2.71
CA GLY A 69 -15.68 8.80 -3.38
C GLY A 69 -15.92 7.92 -4.61
N VAL A 70 -16.14 6.63 -4.43
CA VAL A 70 -16.49 5.70 -5.52
C VAL A 70 -17.97 5.89 -5.90
N THR A 71 -18.27 5.92 -7.21
CA THR A 71 -19.62 6.12 -7.75
C THR A 71 -19.99 5.07 -8.80
N ASP A 72 -21.29 4.97 -9.11
CA ASP A 72 -21.83 4.13 -10.19
C ASP A 72 -21.91 4.86 -11.55
N ILE A 73 -21.37 6.07 -11.64
CA ILE A 73 -21.43 6.87 -12.87
C ILE A 73 -20.36 6.38 -13.84
N ARG A 74 -20.79 5.58 -14.82
CA ARG A 74 -19.95 5.12 -15.92
C ARG A 74 -19.90 6.15 -17.04
N GLU A 75 -18.69 6.57 -17.41
CA GLU A 75 -18.44 7.54 -18.48
C GLU A 75 -17.28 7.10 -19.38
N ARG A 76 -17.13 7.75 -20.53
CA ARG A 76 -15.93 7.60 -21.37
C ARG A 76 -14.89 8.61 -20.92
N LYS A 77 -13.69 8.13 -20.58
CA LYS A 77 -12.58 8.99 -20.20
C LYS A 77 -11.36 8.67 -21.04
N THR A 78 -10.72 9.72 -21.53
CA THR A 78 -9.48 9.65 -22.27
C THR A 78 -8.31 9.62 -21.29
N TYR A 79 -7.42 8.65 -21.45
CA TYR A 79 -6.18 8.52 -20.69
C TYR A 79 -4.97 8.66 -21.60
N LYS A 80 -3.87 9.15 -21.04
CA LYS A 80 -2.56 8.97 -21.67
C LYS A 80 -2.07 7.53 -21.48
N ALA A 81 -1.64 6.90 -22.56
CA ALA A 81 -0.97 5.61 -22.54
C ALA A 81 0.42 5.71 -23.17
N LEU A 82 1.40 5.07 -22.53
CA LEU A 82 2.78 4.97 -23.01
C LEU A 82 3.02 3.54 -23.50
N TYR A 83 3.46 3.38 -24.74
CA TYR A 83 3.59 2.08 -25.37
C TYR A 83 5.04 1.69 -25.61
N LEU A 84 5.31 0.40 -25.44
CA LEU A 84 6.50 -0.28 -25.95
C LEU A 84 6.07 -1.46 -26.80
N GLU A 85 6.74 -1.65 -27.94
CA GLU A 85 6.46 -2.78 -28.81
C GLU A 85 7.71 -3.28 -29.53
N ASN A 86 7.86 -4.60 -29.64
CA ASN A 86 8.82 -5.25 -30.54
C ASN A 86 8.13 -6.37 -31.34
N ASP A 87 8.91 -7.30 -31.89
CA ASP A 87 8.38 -8.42 -32.69
C ASP A 87 7.44 -9.35 -31.90
N TYR A 88 7.65 -9.47 -30.58
CA TYR A 88 7.00 -10.46 -29.73
C TYR A 88 6.01 -9.86 -28.73
N ILE A 89 6.31 -8.69 -28.16
CA ILE A 89 5.54 -8.11 -27.07
C ILE A 89 5.04 -6.73 -27.45
N LYS A 90 3.79 -6.43 -27.08
CA LYS A 90 3.25 -5.07 -27.02
C LYS A 90 2.75 -4.81 -25.60
N LEU A 91 3.18 -3.74 -24.97
CA LEU A 91 2.71 -3.37 -23.62
C LEU A 91 2.33 -1.90 -23.55
N SER A 92 1.50 -1.57 -22.56
CA SER A 92 1.07 -0.20 -22.28
C SER A 92 1.20 0.15 -20.80
N ILE A 93 1.51 1.41 -20.51
CA ILE A 93 1.58 1.97 -19.14
C ILE A 93 0.66 3.19 -19.06
N LEU A 94 -0.13 3.29 -17.99
CA LEU A 94 -1.00 4.44 -17.71
C LEU A 94 -0.37 5.34 -16.63
N PRO A 95 0.37 6.40 -17.01
CA PRO A 95 0.99 7.32 -16.05
C PRO A 95 -0.03 8.09 -15.22
N GLU A 96 -1.26 8.27 -15.71
CA GLU A 96 -2.34 8.97 -14.99
C GLU A 96 -2.98 8.11 -13.88
N ILE A 97 -2.71 6.80 -13.87
CA ILE A 97 -3.18 5.85 -12.85
C ILE A 97 -1.97 5.12 -12.27
N GLY A 98 -1.14 5.87 -11.56
CA GLY A 98 -0.05 5.33 -10.77
C GLY A 98 1.10 4.68 -11.54
N GLY A 99 1.15 4.81 -12.87
CA GLY A 99 2.12 4.09 -13.70
C GLY A 99 1.82 2.61 -13.83
N ARG A 100 0.54 2.22 -13.73
CA ARG A 100 0.11 0.84 -13.92
C ARG A 100 0.64 0.35 -15.26
N LEU A 101 1.40 -0.76 -15.26
CA LEU A 101 1.63 -1.50 -16.50
C LEU A 101 0.31 -2.19 -16.82
N PHE A 102 -0.44 -1.59 -17.73
CA PHE A 102 -1.88 -1.79 -17.87
C PHE A 102 -2.22 -2.99 -18.76
N SER A 103 -1.41 -3.25 -19.78
CA SER A 103 -1.52 -4.44 -20.62
C SER A 103 -0.15 -4.91 -21.09
N ALA A 104 -0.02 -6.21 -21.32
CA ALA A 104 1.15 -6.82 -21.94
C ALA A 104 0.69 -8.03 -22.75
N LEU A 105 0.78 -7.92 -24.07
CA LEU A 105 0.32 -8.92 -25.02
C LEU A 105 1.50 -9.67 -25.63
N ASP A 106 1.44 -11.00 -25.59
CA ASP A 106 2.26 -11.85 -26.45
C ASP A 106 1.64 -11.86 -27.86
N LYS A 107 2.28 -11.18 -28.80
CA LYS A 107 1.84 -11.07 -30.19
C LYS A 107 1.95 -12.39 -30.95
N THR A 108 2.65 -13.38 -30.41
CA THR A 108 2.90 -14.65 -31.10
C THR A 108 1.69 -15.59 -31.06
N ASN A 109 0.78 -15.42 -30.09
CA ASN A 109 -0.50 -16.13 -29.97
C ASN A 109 -1.67 -15.27 -29.50
N ASN A 110 -1.47 -13.97 -29.36
CA ASN A 110 -2.50 -13.08 -28.84
C ASN A 110 -2.94 -13.45 -27.40
N TYR A 111 -1.98 -13.88 -26.57
CA TYR A 111 -2.19 -14.17 -25.15
C TYR A 111 -1.82 -12.95 -24.30
N GLU A 112 -2.73 -12.51 -23.43
CA GLU A 112 -2.47 -11.46 -22.46
C GLU A 112 -1.58 -12.02 -21.34
N ILE A 113 -0.31 -11.60 -21.32
CA ILE A 113 0.71 -12.00 -20.35
C ILE A 113 0.25 -11.60 -18.94
N PHE A 114 -0.35 -10.42 -18.83
CA PHE A 114 -0.97 -9.89 -17.62
C PHE A 114 -2.45 -9.63 -17.85
N TYR A 115 -3.27 -9.74 -16.81
CA TYR A 115 -4.71 -9.46 -16.88
C TYR A 115 -4.97 -8.07 -17.46
N HIS A 116 -5.76 -7.99 -18.52
CA HIS A 116 -6.09 -6.73 -19.18
C HIS A 116 -7.56 -6.40 -18.95
N GLN A 117 -7.81 -5.40 -18.12
CA GLN A 117 -9.15 -4.87 -17.86
C GLN A 117 -9.56 -3.88 -18.96
N HIS A 118 -10.80 -3.98 -19.43
CA HIS A 118 -11.36 -3.08 -20.44
C HIS A 118 -12.18 -1.93 -19.86
N VAL A 119 -12.18 -1.80 -18.52
CA VAL A 119 -12.85 -0.72 -17.78
C VAL A 119 -11.98 -0.26 -16.61
N ILE A 120 -11.93 1.05 -16.37
CA ILE A 120 -11.35 1.61 -15.14
C ILE A 120 -12.45 1.67 -14.08
N LYS A 121 -12.48 0.69 -13.18
CA LYS A 121 -13.50 0.58 -12.13
C LYS A 121 -12.87 0.61 -10.74
N PRO A 122 -12.77 1.80 -10.12
CA PRO A 122 -12.15 1.94 -8.80
C PRO A 122 -12.98 1.28 -7.70
N ALA A 123 -12.31 0.61 -6.76
CA ALA A 123 -12.88 0.08 -5.52
C ALA A 123 -12.10 0.57 -4.30
N LEU A 124 -12.71 0.44 -3.12
CA LEU A 124 -12.14 0.87 -1.82
C LEU A 124 -11.11 -0.13 -1.27
N ILE A 125 -10.07 -0.41 -2.05
CA ILE A 125 -8.97 -1.30 -1.66
C ILE A 125 -7.75 -0.49 -1.22
N GLY A 126 -7.31 0.50 -2.02
CA GLY A 126 -6.02 1.17 -1.83
C GLY A 126 -5.89 1.98 -0.54
N MET A 127 -4.65 2.35 -0.20
CA MET A 127 -4.35 3.22 0.97
C MET A 127 -5.17 4.50 0.98
N LEU A 128 -5.31 5.15 -0.18
CA LEU A 128 -6.11 6.36 -0.36
C LEU A 128 -7.58 6.09 -0.69
N GLY A 129 -8.06 4.85 -0.59
CA GLY A 129 -9.41 4.44 -1.00
C GLY A 129 -9.39 3.83 -2.39
N ALA A 130 -9.39 4.66 -3.44
CA ALA A 130 -9.46 4.23 -4.83
C ALA A 130 -8.28 3.34 -5.27
N TRP A 131 -8.62 2.21 -5.89
CA TRP A 131 -7.70 1.24 -6.48
C TRP A 131 -8.39 0.46 -7.61
N ILE A 132 -7.65 -0.02 -8.60
CA ILE A 132 -8.18 -0.81 -9.73
C ILE A 132 -7.47 -2.15 -9.88
N SER A 133 -8.17 -3.16 -10.40
CA SER A 133 -7.60 -4.48 -10.74
C SER A 133 -6.73 -4.43 -11.99
N GLY A 134 -5.99 -5.53 -12.24
CA GLY A 134 -5.39 -5.84 -13.54
C GLY A 134 -4.03 -5.22 -13.86
N GLY A 135 -3.28 -5.78 -14.82
CA GLY A 135 -1.92 -5.35 -15.13
C GLY A 135 -0.94 -5.56 -13.97
N VAL A 136 0.03 -4.64 -13.79
CA VAL A 136 0.98 -4.65 -12.68
C VAL A 136 0.86 -3.40 -11.82
N GLU A 137 0.57 -3.60 -10.52
CA GLU A 137 0.72 -2.54 -9.50
C GLU A 137 2.15 -2.51 -8.96
N TRP A 138 2.70 -1.30 -8.78
CA TRP A 138 4.02 -1.10 -8.19
C TRP A 138 3.89 -0.66 -6.72
N CYS A 139 3.99 -1.62 -5.82
CA CYS A 139 3.82 -1.42 -4.38
C CYS A 139 5.15 -1.05 -3.74
N VAL A 140 5.50 0.23 -3.88
CA VAL A 140 6.75 0.80 -3.37
C VAL A 140 6.53 1.45 -2.00
N PHE A 141 7.37 1.07 -1.04
CA PHE A 141 7.41 1.49 0.37
C PHE A 141 6.21 1.07 1.24
N HIS A 142 5.21 0.40 0.68
CA HIS A 142 4.06 -0.13 1.43
C HIS A 142 3.33 -1.21 0.61
N HIS A 143 2.44 -1.99 1.25
CA HIS A 143 1.74 -3.11 0.58
C HIS A 143 0.92 -2.65 -0.63
N HIS A 144 0.18 -1.55 -0.52
CA HIS A 144 -0.35 -0.82 -1.67
C HIS A 144 0.20 0.60 -1.58
N ARG A 145 0.76 1.10 -2.68
CA ARG A 145 1.32 2.46 -2.72
C ARG A 145 0.19 3.49 -2.60
N ASN A 146 0.40 4.56 -1.85
CA ASN A 146 -0.62 5.61 -1.66
C ASN A 146 -1.13 6.17 -3.00
N THR A 147 -0.23 6.43 -3.93
CA THR A 147 -0.51 7.08 -5.22
C THR A 147 -0.87 6.10 -6.34
N THR A 148 -1.37 4.89 -6.02
CA THR A 148 -1.73 3.84 -7.00
C THR A 148 -2.75 4.30 -8.04
N HIS A 149 -3.60 5.27 -7.69
CA HIS A 149 -4.58 5.90 -8.59
C HIS A 149 -4.30 7.40 -8.82
N MET A 150 -3.03 7.84 -8.68
CA MET A 150 -2.63 9.23 -8.93
C MET A 150 -1.68 9.34 -10.14
N PRO A 151 -1.67 10.48 -10.83
CA PRO A 151 -0.71 10.73 -11.90
C PRO A 151 0.75 10.77 -11.42
N ILE A 152 1.64 10.03 -12.09
CA ILE A 152 3.08 9.99 -11.81
C ILE A 152 3.93 10.68 -12.88
N ASP A 153 5.21 10.91 -12.58
CA ASP A 153 6.17 11.49 -13.52
C ASP A 153 6.73 10.40 -14.44
N TYR A 154 7.03 10.75 -15.70
CA TYR A 154 7.59 9.80 -16.66
C TYR A 154 8.46 10.46 -17.74
N THR A 155 9.27 9.65 -18.41
CA THR A 155 10.05 10.03 -19.60
C THR A 155 10.34 8.81 -20.48
N LEU A 156 10.52 9.06 -21.78
CA LEU A 156 10.79 8.04 -22.79
C LEU A 156 12.27 8.11 -23.20
N THR A 157 12.94 6.97 -23.26
CA THR A 157 14.37 6.88 -23.58
C THR A 157 14.62 5.87 -24.69
N GLU A 158 15.47 6.24 -25.65
CA GLU A 158 16.05 5.34 -26.64
C GLU A 158 17.50 5.04 -26.26
N ASN A 159 17.86 3.75 -26.23
CA ASN A 159 19.17 3.31 -25.76
C ASN A 159 20.13 3.01 -26.93
N PRO A 160 21.45 3.09 -26.72
CA PRO A 160 22.43 2.85 -27.79
C PRO A 160 22.38 1.45 -28.42
N ASP A 161 21.89 0.44 -27.70
CA ASP A 161 21.74 -0.94 -28.16
C ASP A 161 20.44 -1.19 -28.95
N GLY A 162 19.65 -0.15 -29.21
CA GLY A 162 18.37 -0.23 -29.90
C GLY A 162 17.20 -0.64 -29.01
N SER A 163 17.43 -0.94 -27.73
CA SER A 163 16.36 -1.08 -26.74
C SER A 163 15.72 0.28 -26.44
N LYS A 164 14.49 0.26 -25.91
CA LYS A 164 13.79 1.47 -25.50
C LYS A 164 13.17 1.28 -24.14
N THR A 165 13.19 2.35 -23.34
CA THR A 165 12.78 2.33 -21.94
C THR A 165 11.73 3.40 -21.66
N ILE A 166 10.66 3.03 -20.99
CA ILE A 166 9.74 3.96 -20.33
C ILE A 166 10.18 4.05 -18.87
N TRP A 167 10.67 5.22 -18.46
CA TRP A 167 10.96 5.52 -17.06
C TRP A 167 9.79 6.24 -16.42
N PHE A 168 9.38 5.82 -15.24
CA PHE A 168 8.35 6.49 -14.47
C PHE A 168 8.59 6.36 -12.96
N GLY A 169 8.05 7.30 -12.19
CA GLY A 169 8.26 7.32 -10.75
C GLY A 169 7.72 8.58 -10.09
N GLU A 170 8.02 8.72 -8.81
CA GLU A 170 7.63 9.90 -8.03
C GLU A 170 8.52 10.06 -6.79
N LEU A 171 8.40 11.22 -6.16
CA LEU A 171 8.74 11.41 -4.76
C LEU A 171 7.54 11.02 -3.87
N GLU A 172 7.70 9.99 -3.04
CA GLU A 172 6.69 9.60 -2.06
C GLU A 172 6.73 10.57 -0.86
N ARG A 173 5.60 11.21 -0.57
CA ARG A 173 5.54 12.40 0.29
C ARG A 173 5.69 12.06 1.77
N ARG A 174 5.25 10.88 2.23
CA ARG A 174 5.29 10.53 3.66
C ARG A 174 6.73 10.36 4.15
N HIS A 175 7.56 9.72 3.35
CA HIS A 175 8.96 9.45 3.70
C HIS A 175 9.94 10.42 3.04
N ARG A 176 9.50 11.21 2.05
CA ARG A 176 10.36 12.01 1.17
C ARG A 176 11.43 11.17 0.45
N MET A 177 11.13 9.89 0.25
CA MET A 177 11.94 8.97 -0.55
C MET A 177 11.45 8.97 -1.99
N LYS A 178 12.36 8.78 -2.93
CA LYS A 178 12.04 8.70 -4.35
C LYS A 178 12.17 7.26 -4.83
N TRP A 179 11.35 6.90 -5.81
CA TRP A 179 11.52 5.67 -6.56
C TRP A 179 11.31 5.92 -8.06
N ILE A 180 12.00 5.15 -8.89
CA ILE A 180 11.73 5.08 -10.33
C ILE A 180 11.78 3.63 -10.80
N ILE A 181 10.98 3.32 -11.82
CA ILE A 181 10.96 2.05 -12.51
C ILE A 181 11.16 2.32 -14.00
N GLY A 182 12.08 1.59 -14.61
CA GLY A 182 12.31 1.58 -16.05
C GLY A 182 11.82 0.27 -16.65
N ILE A 183 10.84 0.34 -17.55
CA ILE A 183 10.37 -0.81 -18.32
C ILE A 183 11.03 -0.79 -19.68
N THR A 184 11.80 -1.84 -19.98
CA THR A 184 12.62 -1.92 -21.21
C THR A 184 12.20 -3.11 -22.06
N LEU A 185 12.05 -2.88 -23.36
CA LEU A 185 12.03 -3.94 -24.37
C LEU A 185 13.31 -3.87 -25.21
N TYR A 186 13.82 -5.04 -25.55
CA TYR A 186 15.01 -5.21 -26.40
C TYR A 186 14.61 -5.69 -27.80
N PRO A 187 15.40 -5.36 -28.84
CA PRO A 187 15.27 -5.99 -30.15
C PRO A 187 15.43 -7.51 -30.02
N GLU A 188 14.63 -8.27 -30.77
CA GLU A 188 14.72 -9.75 -30.89
C GLU A 188 14.54 -10.56 -29.58
N LYS A 189 14.14 -9.93 -28.46
CA LYS A 189 13.86 -10.60 -27.18
C LYS A 189 12.37 -10.56 -26.82
N SER A 190 11.85 -11.64 -26.24
CA SER A 190 10.47 -11.72 -25.76
C SER A 190 10.36 -11.62 -24.24
N TYR A 191 11.16 -10.76 -23.61
CA TYR A 191 11.03 -10.47 -22.18
C TYR A 191 10.84 -8.98 -21.93
N ILE A 192 10.16 -8.67 -20.84
CA ILE A 192 10.00 -7.34 -20.26
C ILE A 192 11.04 -7.22 -19.15
N GLU A 193 11.97 -6.29 -19.24
CA GLU A 193 12.85 -5.94 -18.12
C GLU A 193 12.20 -4.82 -17.29
N ALA A 194 12.17 -4.98 -15.97
CA ALA A 194 11.93 -3.90 -15.02
C ALA A 194 13.20 -3.62 -14.20
N THR A 195 13.75 -2.43 -14.38
CA THR A 195 14.81 -1.88 -13.50
C THR A 195 14.16 -1.01 -12.42
N VAL A 196 14.32 -1.38 -11.15
CA VAL A 196 13.72 -0.67 -10.01
C VAL A 196 14.81 0.02 -9.21
N LYS A 197 14.61 1.30 -8.87
CA LYS A 197 15.53 2.07 -8.02
C LYS A 197 14.79 2.79 -6.90
N PHE A 198 15.32 2.68 -5.69
CA PHE A 198 14.88 3.44 -4.52
C PHE A 198 15.98 4.40 -4.08
N PHE A 199 15.61 5.64 -3.79
CA PHE A 199 16.52 6.68 -3.34
C PHE A 199 16.03 7.18 -1.99
N ASN A 200 16.78 6.90 -0.93
CA ASN A 200 16.57 7.61 0.32
C ASN A 200 17.16 9.01 0.21
N ARG A 201 16.35 10.02 -0.11
CA ARG A 201 16.82 11.41 -0.28
C ARG A 201 16.97 12.16 1.04
N THR A 202 16.81 11.49 2.18
CA THR A 202 16.69 12.11 3.50
C THR A 202 17.88 11.76 4.41
N PRO A 203 18.15 12.57 5.45
CA PRO A 203 19.20 12.29 6.43
C PRO A 203 18.80 11.22 7.47
N TYR A 204 17.67 10.52 7.29
CA TYR A 204 17.16 9.54 8.25
C TYR A 204 17.07 8.14 7.62
N PRO A 205 17.29 7.06 8.40
CA PRO A 205 16.96 5.72 7.95
C PRO A 205 15.45 5.55 7.82
N HIS A 206 15.01 4.76 6.84
CA HIS A 206 13.61 4.36 6.67
C HIS A 206 13.52 2.85 6.46
N SER A 207 12.38 2.28 6.82
CA SER A 207 12.00 0.93 6.39
C SER A 207 11.35 1.00 5.00
N ILE A 208 11.57 -0.03 4.18
CA ILE A 208 11.06 -0.16 2.82
C ILE A 208 10.40 -1.52 2.63
N LEU A 209 9.40 -1.54 1.77
CA LEU A 209 8.75 -2.76 1.29
C LEU A 209 8.59 -2.61 -0.22
N TYR A 210 8.87 -3.66 -0.98
CA TYR A 210 8.63 -3.67 -2.41
C TYR A 210 7.92 -4.95 -2.83
N TRP A 211 6.80 -4.79 -3.54
CA TRP A 211 6.16 -5.86 -4.29
C TRP A 211 5.68 -5.34 -5.65
N ALA A 212 5.81 -6.15 -6.70
CA ALA A 212 5.06 -5.96 -7.93
C ALA A 212 3.85 -6.89 -7.89
N ASN A 213 2.64 -6.33 -7.92
CA ASN A 213 1.40 -7.13 -7.91
C ASN A 213 1.01 -7.42 -9.35
N VAL A 214 1.47 -8.56 -9.86
CA VAL A 214 1.27 -8.97 -11.26
C VAL A 214 -0.03 -9.73 -11.38
N ALA A 215 -1.05 -9.11 -11.97
CA ALA A 215 -2.33 -9.77 -12.20
C ALA A 215 -2.29 -10.63 -13.47
N VAL A 216 -2.94 -11.79 -13.43
CA VAL A 216 -3.13 -12.73 -14.55
C VAL A 216 -4.60 -13.16 -14.62
N HIS A 217 -5.12 -13.42 -15.83
CA HIS A 217 -6.44 -14.04 -15.96
C HIS A 217 -6.44 -15.41 -15.27
N ALA A 218 -7.47 -15.67 -14.48
CA ALA A 218 -7.62 -16.94 -13.78
C ALA A 218 -8.84 -17.69 -14.29
N ASN A 219 -8.79 -19.01 -14.26
CA ASN A 219 -9.88 -19.92 -14.60
C ASN A 219 -9.60 -21.29 -13.97
N ASP A 220 -10.50 -22.25 -14.19
CA ASP A 220 -10.42 -23.59 -13.58
C ASP A 220 -9.21 -24.43 -14.04
N ASP A 221 -8.54 -23.99 -15.09
CA ASP A 221 -7.35 -24.60 -15.70
C ASP A 221 -6.08 -23.76 -15.46
N TYR A 222 -6.15 -22.71 -14.64
CA TYR A 222 -5.00 -21.89 -14.29
C TYR A 222 -4.20 -22.52 -13.16
N GLN A 223 -2.90 -22.73 -13.40
CA GLN A 223 -1.95 -23.32 -12.46
C GLN A 223 -0.89 -22.30 -12.05
N ILE A 224 -0.61 -22.24 -10.75
CA ILE A 224 0.43 -21.44 -10.14
C ILE A 224 1.69 -22.29 -10.01
N ILE A 225 2.82 -21.73 -10.42
CA ILE A 225 4.10 -22.43 -10.47
C ILE A 225 5.08 -21.75 -9.54
N PHE A 226 5.25 -22.34 -8.35
CA PHE A 226 6.46 -22.16 -7.57
C PHE A 226 7.51 -23.20 -7.99
N PRO A 227 8.81 -22.89 -7.88
CA PRO A 227 9.86 -23.83 -8.23
C PRO A 227 9.75 -25.16 -7.47
N PRO A 228 10.25 -26.27 -8.05
CA PRO A 228 10.21 -27.57 -7.43
C PRO A 228 10.86 -27.67 -6.03
N SER A 229 11.78 -26.77 -5.67
CA SER A 229 12.37 -26.75 -4.32
C SER A 229 11.40 -26.29 -3.22
N VAL A 230 10.33 -25.57 -3.57
CA VAL A 230 9.39 -25.00 -2.59
C VAL A 230 8.50 -26.09 -2.01
N GLN A 231 8.78 -26.48 -0.76
CA GLN A 231 8.01 -27.50 -0.03
C GLN A 231 6.85 -26.91 0.79
N PHE A 232 6.90 -25.61 1.11
CA PHE A 232 5.94 -24.97 2.00
C PHE A 232 5.42 -23.65 1.45
N ALA A 233 4.15 -23.38 1.72
CA ALA A 233 3.57 -22.07 1.59
C ALA A 233 3.21 -21.50 2.98
N THR A 234 3.26 -20.18 3.12
CA THR A 234 2.93 -19.50 4.36
C THR A 234 1.97 -18.33 4.15
N PHE A 235 1.32 -17.88 5.22
CA PHE A 235 0.43 -16.72 5.20
C PHE A 235 1.17 -15.42 5.51
N HIS A 236 0.43 -14.30 5.50
CA HIS A 236 0.90 -13.02 6.01
C HIS A 236 1.48 -13.15 7.44
N SER A 237 2.59 -12.47 7.69
CA SER A 237 3.35 -12.52 8.95
C SER A 237 3.90 -13.90 9.34
N LYS A 238 3.89 -14.89 8.45
CA LYS A 238 4.39 -16.25 8.70
C LYS A 238 3.73 -16.91 9.93
N ASN A 239 2.43 -16.67 10.14
CA ASN A 239 1.69 -17.15 11.30
C ASN A 239 0.82 -18.39 11.04
N ASP A 240 0.84 -18.90 9.80
CA ASP A 240 0.18 -20.15 9.38
C ASP A 240 0.98 -20.74 8.22
N PHE A 241 1.14 -22.06 8.17
CA PHE A 241 1.95 -22.77 7.16
C PHE A 241 1.18 -23.97 6.62
N THR A 242 1.50 -24.35 5.39
CA THR A 242 0.99 -25.56 4.76
C THR A 242 1.99 -26.14 3.78
N HIS A 243 1.93 -27.45 3.55
CA HIS A 243 2.72 -28.11 2.51
C HIS A 243 2.27 -27.65 1.11
N TRP A 244 3.25 -27.51 0.21
CA TRP A 244 3.04 -27.08 -1.17
C TRP A 244 3.59 -28.13 -2.15
N PRO A 245 2.93 -28.36 -3.31
CA PRO A 245 1.62 -27.84 -3.68
C PRO A 245 0.45 -28.65 -3.09
N ILE A 246 0.68 -29.88 -2.64
CA ILE A 246 -0.37 -30.72 -2.03
C ILE A 246 -0.39 -30.50 -0.52
N SER A 247 -1.48 -29.97 0.01
CA SER A 247 -1.61 -29.66 1.43
C SER A 247 -2.01 -30.88 2.27
N SER A 248 -1.51 -30.94 3.51
CA SER A 248 -1.96 -31.91 4.53
C SER A 248 -2.64 -31.25 5.74
N GLU A 249 -2.95 -29.95 5.62
CA GLU A 249 -3.38 -29.09 6.72
C GLU A 249 -4.80 -28.56 6.53
N SER A 250 -5.34 -28.01 7.63
CA SER A 250 -6.29 -26.91 7.50
C SER A 250 -5.50 -25.60 7.53
N TYR A 251 -5.67 -24.76 6.53
CA TYR A 251 -4.96 -23.49 6.38
C TYR A 251 -5.99 -22.36 6.31
N ARG A 252 -5.80 -21.34 7.15
CA ARG A 252 -6.73 -20.18 7.27
C ARG A 252 -8.21 -20.56 7.49
N GLY A 253 -8.44 -21.67 8.20
CA GLY A 253 -9.79 -22.15 8.54
C GLY A 253 -10.50 -22.93 7.42
N VAL A 254 -9.80 -23.27 6.34
CA VAL A 254 -10.28 -24.16 5.27
C VAL A 254 -9.47 -25.47 5.33
N ASN A 255 -10.16 -26.61 5.23
CA ASN A 255 -9.50 -27.92 5.18
C ASN A 255 -9.02 -28.20 3.75
N TYR A 256 -7.70 -28.26 3.56
CA TYR A 256 -7.05 -28.51 2.26
C TYR A 256 -6.34 -29.86 2.19
N LYS A 257 -6.60 -30.78 3.13
CA LYS A 257 -6.01 -32.13 3.13
C LYS A 257 -6.20 -32.85 1.80
N GLY A 258 -5.09 -33.18 1.13
CA GLY A 258 -5.05 -33.87 -0.16
C GLY A 258 -5.44 -32.98 -1.35
N VAL A 259 -5.53 -31.67 -1.16
CA VAL A 259 -5.89 -30.69 -2.20
C VAL A 259 -4.62 -30.12 -2.83
N ASP A 260 -4.61 -30.05 -4.16
CA ASP A 260 -3.58 -29.35 -4.92
C ASP A 260 -3.83 -27.84 -4.91
N LEU A 261 -3.02 -27.11 -4.13
CA LEU A 261 -3.09 -25.65 -3.99
C LEU A 261 -2.51 -24.90 -5.19
N SER A 262 -1.88 -25.60 -6.14
CA SER A 262 -1.40 -24.96 -7.36
C SER A 262 -2.52 -24.60 -8.33
N LEU A 263 -3.75 -25.11 -8.14
CA LEU A 263 -4.87 -24.90 -9.05
C LEU A 263 -5.88 -23.89 -8.49
N TRP A 264 -6.14 -22.81 -9.22
CA TRP A 264 -7.04 -21.72 -8.81
C TRP A 264 -8.43 -22.20 -8.35
N LYS A 265 -9.03 -23.17 -9.06
CA LYS A 265 -10.37 -23.71 -8.74
C LYS A 265 -10.49 -24.31 -7.34
N ASN A 266 -9.38 -24.70 -6.73
CA ASN A 266 -9.37 -25.43 -5.47
C ASN A 266 -9.47 -24.51 -4.24
N HIS A 267 -9.47 -23.20 -4.41
CA HIS A 267 -9.53 -22.23 -3.31
C HIS A 267 -10.97 -21.72 -3.15
N PRO A 268 -11.76 -22.18 -2.17
CA PRO A 268 -13.16 -21.76 -2.02
C PRO A 268 -13.34 -20.39 -1.35
N GLU A 269 -12.25 -19.76 -0.89
CA GLU A 269 -12.25 -18.46 -0.21
C GLU A 269 -11.02 -17.64 -0.58
N PRO A 270 -11.08 -16.28 -0.53
CA PRO A 270 -9.93 -15.44 -0.77
C PRO A 270 -8.74 -15.84 0.11
N VAL A 271 -7.56 -16.02 -0.49
CA VAL A 271 -6.41 -16.61 0.18
C VAL A 271 -5.09 -16.08 -0.36
N SER A 272 -4.06 -16.11 0.49
CA SER A 272 -2.67 -15.80 0.11
C SER A 272 -1.80 -17.04 0.34
N PHE A 273 -0.87 -17.31 -0.57
CA PHE A 273 0.21 -18.29 -0.40
C PHE A 273 1.54 -17.65 -0.76
N PHE A 274 2.44 -17.53 0.20
CA PHE A 274 3.81 -17.07 -0.03
C PHE A 274 4.72 -18.30 -0.14
N ALA A 275 5.54 -18.38 -1.18
CA ALA A 275 6.59 -19.39 -1.27
C ALA A 275 7.55 -19.22 -0.09
N TRP A 276 7.79 -20.29 0.66
CA TRP A 276 8.74 -20.29 1.76
C TRP A 276 10.08 -20.84 1.30
N ASP A 277 11.17 -20.14 1.62
CA ASP A 277 12.55 -20.53 1.34
C ASP A 277 12.87 -20.75 -0.16
N LEU A 278 12.44 -19.81 -1.02
CA LEU A 278 12.68 -19.81 -2.46
C LEU A 278 14.18 -19.88 -2.80
N LYS A 279 14.62 -20.92 -3.53
CA LYS A 279 16.03 -21.14 -3.90
C LYS A 279 16.37 -20.81 -5.36
N GLU A 280 15.37 -20.85 -6.24
CA GLU A 280 15.54 -20.60 -7.66
C GLU A 280 15.16 -19.17 -8.04
N ASP A 281 15.72 -18.69 -9.14
CA ASP A 281 15.51 -17.35 -9.66
C ASP A 281 14.17 -17.15 -10.40
N PHE A 282 13.19 -18.05 -10.26
CA PHE A 282 11.95 -17.99 -11.06
C PHE A 282 10.68 -18.36 -10.28
N SER A 283 9.54 -17.92 -10.83
CA SER A 283 8.19 -18.37 -10.46
C SER A 283 7.25 -18.07 -11.63
N GLY A 284 5.96 -18.41 -11.55
CA GLY A 284 4.99 -17.92 -12.52
C GLY A 284 3.66 -18.66 -12.51
N GLY A 285 3.00 -18.69 -13.65
CA GLY A 285 1.70 -19.34 -13.82
C GLY A 285 1.45 -19.79 -15.25
N TYR A 286 0.58 -20.78 -15.41
CA TYR A 286 0.28 -21.41 -16.69
C TYR A 286 -1.23 -21.66 -16.82
N ASP A 287 -1.82 -21.17 -17.90
CA ASP A 287 -3.19 -21.43 -18.30
C ASP A 287 -3.20 -22.64 -19.24
N HIS A 288 -3.63 -23.80 -18.71
CA HIS A 288 -3.69 -25.04 -19.49
C HIS A 288 -4.74 -24.98 -20.60
N SER A 289 -5.82 -24.20 -20.44
CA SER A 289 -6.85 -24.03 -21.47
C SER A 289 -6.35 -23.23 -22.68
N LYS A 290 -5.40 -22.31 -22.45
CA LYS A 290 -4.77 -21.47 -23.49
C LYS A 290 -3.42 -22.01 -23.96
N GLN A 291 -2.88 -23.03 -23.30
CA GLN A 291 -1.53 -23.55 -23.54
C GLN A 291 -0.48 -22.43 -23.50
N ALA A 292 -0.62 -21.50 -22.56
CA ALA A 292 0.22 -20.32 -22.44
C ALA A 292 0.37 -19.91 -20.98
N GLY A 293 1.44 -19.20 -20.65
CA GLY A 293 1.71 -18.78 -19.29
C GLY A 293 2.72 -17.64 -19.23
N VAL A 294 3.02 -17.21 -18.01
CA VAL A 294 4.01 -16.18 -17.71
C VAL A 294 5.05 -16.72 -16.75
N VAL A 295 6.31 -16.44 -17.05
CA VAL A 295 7.44 -16.69 -16.18
C VAL A 295 7.91 -15.37 -15.62
N HIS A 296 8.18 -15.32 -14.32
CA HIS A 296 9.00 -14.31 -13.66
C HIS A 296 10.42 -14.83 -13.49
N VAL A 297 11.42 -13.96 -13.69
CA VAL A 297 12.82 -14.23 -13.35
C VAL A 297 13.43 -13.06 -12.57
N GLY A 298 14.14 -13.34 -11.49
CA GLY A 298 14.88 -12.36 -10.70
C GLY A 298 15.91 -13.05 -9.79
N ASN A 299 17.00 -12.36 -9.47
CA ASN A 299 18.01 -12.88 -8.54
C ASN A 299 17.37 -13.11 -7.17
N HIS A 300 17.14 -14.36 -6.76
CA HIS A 300 16.42 -14.71 -5.53
C HIS A 300 17.08 -14.19 -4.25
N ASN A 301 18.36 -13.82 -4.28
CA ASN A 301 19.03 -13.19 -3.14
C ASN A 301 18.58 -11.73 -2.91
N ILE A 302 17.94 -11.12 -3.91
CA ILE A 302 17.36 -9.78 -3.84
C ILE A 302 15.85 -9.86 -4.03
N VAL A 303 15.38 -10.50 -5.10
CA VAL A 303 13.96 -10.71 -5.42
C VAL A 303 13.50 -12.06 -4.83
N CYS A 304 13.49 -12.13 -3.50
CA CYS A 304 13.25 -13.37 -2.75
C CYS A 304 11.76 -13.71 -2.53
N GLY A 305 10.84 -12.78 -2.80
CA GLY A 305 9.41 -12.98 -2.57
C GLY A 305 8.68 -13.51 -3.79
N ALA A 306 7.91 -14.58 -3.62
CA ALA A 306 6.91 -15.04 -4.57
C ALA A 306 5.60 -15.34 -3.83
N LYS A 307 4.48 -14.81 -4.30
CA LYS A 307 3.20 -14.90 -3.61
C LYS A 307 2.04 -15.02 -4.60
N LEU A 308 1.14 -15.95 -4.33
CA LEU A 308 -0.21 -15.98 -4.90
C LEU A 308 -1.16 -15.21 -3.97
N TRP A 309 -1.97 -14.31 -4.52
CA TRP A 309 -3.19 -13.82 -3.90
C TRP A 309 -4.35 -13.86 -4.88
N GLU A 310 -5.54 -14.17 -4.40
CA GLU A 310 -6.74 -14.26 -5.23
C GLU A 310 -8.03 -14.08 -4.42
N TRP A 311 -9.09 -13.70 -5.13
CA TRP A 311 -10.43 -13.54 -4.58
C TRP A 311 -11.23 -14.85 -4.44
N SER A 312 -10.73 -15.95 -5.02
CA SER A 312 -11.36 -17.28 -5.12
C SER A 312 -12.54 -17.41 -6.12
N PRO A 313 -12.78 -18.60 -6.70
CA PRO A 313 -14.01 -18.96 -7.43
C PRO A 313 -15.33 -18.90 -6.63
N GLY A 314 -15.30 -18.82 -5.29
CA GLY A 314 -16.48 -18.84 -4.43
C GLY A 314 -17.33 -17.56 -4.51
N GLU A 315 -18.54 -17.55 -3.91
CA GLU A 315 -19.50 -16.42 -4.01
C GLU A 315 -18.91 -15.07 -3.57
N ARG A 316 -18.02 -15.06 -2.57
CA ARG A 316 -17.30 -13.83 -2.17
C ARG A 316 -16.40 -13.31 -3.28
N GLY A 317 -15.62 -14.19 -3.91
CA GLY A 317 -14.73 -13.77 -4.98
C GLY A 317 -15.46 -13.36 -6.24
N ARG A 318 -16.52 -14.07 -6.59
CA ARG A 318 -17.40 -13.69 -7.71
C ARG A 318 -18.06 -12.32 -7.53
N MET A 319 -18.34 -11.90 -6.30
CA MET A 319 -18.78 -10.53 -6.04
C MET A 319 -17.67 -9.51 -6.33
N TRP A 320 -16.42 -9.81 -5.95
CA TRP A 320 -15.28 -8.95 -6.26
C TRP A 320 -14.98 -8.85 -7.76
N ASP A 321 -15.19 -9.92 -8.53
CA ASP A 321 -15.13 -9.85 -10.00
C ASP A 321 -16.03 -8.72 -10.53
N LYS A 322 -17.27 -8.63 -10.02
CA LYS A 322 -18.24 -7.60 -10.41
C LYS A 322 -17.91 -6.20 -9.89
N ILE A 323 -17.31 -6.11 -8.71
CA ILE A 323 -16.87 -4.84 -8.12
C ILE A 323 -15.73 -4.25 -8.97
N LEU A 324 -14.84 -5.09 -9.51
CA LEU A 324 -13.58 -4.66 -10.12
C LEU A 324 -13.60 -4.61 -11.65
N THR A 325 -14.52 -5.30 -12.32
CA THR A 325 -14.72 -5.21 -13.77
C THR A 325 -16.20 -5.34 -14.14
N ASP A 326 -16.53 -5.05 -15.39
CA ASP A 326 -17.85 -5.30 -15.97
C ASP A 326 -17.90 -6.69 -16.64
N THR A 327 -16.84 -7.11 -17.35
CA THR A 327 -16.85 -8.30 -18.22
C THR A 327 -15.58 -9.14 -18.25
N ASP A 328 -14.46 -8.69 -17.67
CA ASP A 328 -13.15 -9.34 -17.87
C ASP A 328 -12.94 -10.60 -17.00
N GLY A 329 -13.84 -10.83 -16.04
CA GLY A 329 -13.84 -12.03 -15.20
C GLY A 329 -12.75 -12.06 -14.12
N PRO A 330 -12.53 -13.24 -13.52
CA PRO A 330 -11.63 -13.40 -12.38
C PRO A 330 -10.16 -13.25 -12.76
N TYR A 331 -9.37 -12.87 -11.76
CA TYR A 331 -7.92 -12.79 -11.85
C TYR A 331 -7.24 -13.34 -10.59
N ALA A 332 -5.95 -13.64 -10.71
CA ALA A 332 -5.05 -13.94 -9.61
C ALA A 332 -3.85 -12.99 -9.66
N GLU A 333 -3.19 -12.77 -8.52
CA GLU A 333 -1.97 -11.97 -8.43
C GLU A 333 -0.77 -12.87 -8.14
N LEU A 334 0.15 -12.95 -9.10
CA LEU A 334 1.46 -13.60 -9.00
C LEU A 334 2.48 -12.55 -8.53
N MET A 335 2.36 -12.14 -7.27
CA MET A 335 3.12 -11.03 -6.72
C MET A 335 4.58 -11.44 -6.48
N VAL A 336 5.50 -10.51 -6.76
CA VAL A 336 6.95 -10.72 -6.57
C VAL A 336 7.56 -9.63 -5.69
N GLY A 337 8.38 -10.04 -4.71
CA GLY A 337 8.90 -9.18 -3.65
C GLY A 337 10.43 -9.08 -3.68
N ALA A 338 10.96 -7.92 -3.29
CA ALA A 338 12.41 -7.70 -3.18
C ALA A 338 12.82 -7.22 -1.78
N PHE A 339 13.97 -7.71 -1.31
CA PHE A 339 14.53 -7.56 0.03
C PHE A 339 13.66 -8.16 1.16
N SER A 340 12.58 -8.85 0.79
CA SER A 340 11.60 -9.45 1.68
C SER A 340 10.81 -10.55 0.96
N ASP A 341 10.52 -11.63 1.68
CA ASP A 341 9.77 -12.80 1.21
C ASP A 341 8.31 -12.82 1.70
N ASN A 342 7.91 -11.88 2.56
CA ASN A 342 6.56 -11.88 3.17
C ASN A 342 5.98 -10.47 3.38
N GLN A 343 4.71 -10.40 3.79
CA GLN A 343 4.00 -9.16 4.06
C GLN A 343 3.21 -9.24 5.37
N PRO A 344 3.36 -8.29 6.31
CA PRO A 344 4.40 -7.27 6.35
C PRO A 344 5.75 -7.87 6.79
N ASP A 345 6.80 -7.65 6.01
CA ASP A 345 8.19 -7.90 6.39
C ASP A 345 9.05 -6.85 5.66
N TYR A 346 9.40 -5.76 6.35
CA TYR A 346 10.05 -4.59 5.74
C TYR A 346 11.56 -4.69 5.90
N SER A 347 12.33 -4.19 4.94
CA SER A 347 13.80 -4.06 5.02
C SER A 347 14.20 -2.62 5.35
N TRP A 348 15.48 -2.34 5.57
CA TRP A 348 15.97 -0.99 5.87
C TRP A 348 16.72 -0.36 4.68
N ILE A 349 16.63 0.97 4.56
CA ILE A 349 17.45 1.80 3.69
C ILE A 349 18.10 2.93 4.50
N LYS A 350 19.43 3.07 4.39
CA LYS A 350 20.23 4.05 5.16
C LYS A 350 20.13 5.46 4.55
N PRO A 351 20.48 6.53 5.29
CA PRO A 351 20.48 7.90 4.78
C PRO A 351 21.26 8.00 3.45
N TYR A 352 20.67 8.63 2.43
CA TYR A 352 21.29 8.81 1.10
C TYR A 352 21.66 7.54 0.34
N GLU A 353 21.24 6.36 0.80
CA GLU A 353 21.45 5.10 0.10
C GLU A 353 20.55 5.00 -1.15
N VAL A 354 21.10 4.40 -2.21
CA VAL A 354 20.35 4.00 -3.40
C VAL A 354 20.37 2.48 -3.52
N LYS A 355 19.19 1.86 -3.56
CA LYS A 355 19.05 0.41 -3.84
C LYS A 355 18.52 0.22 -5.25
N THR A 356 19.14 -0.66 -6.03
CA THR A 356 18.75 -0.98 -7.41
C THR A 356 18.71 -2.49 -7.61
N PHE A 357 17.71 -2.97 -8.34
CA PHE A 357 17.64 -4.36 -8.79
C PHE A 357 16.88 -4.46 -10.11
N LYS A 358 17.00 -5.62 -10.75
CA LYS A 358 16.30 -5.96 -12.00
C LYS A 358 15.47 -7.21 -11.82
N GLN A 359 14.36 -7.27 -12.53
CA GLN A 359 13.52 -8.46 -12.67
C GLN A 359 12.87 -8.48 -14.03
N TYR A 360 12.36 -9.64 -14.44
CA TYR A 360 11.93 -9.88 -15.80
C TYR A 360 10.65 -10.71 -15.83
N TRP A 361 9.85 -10.50 -16.88
CA TRP A 361 8.74 -11.38 -17.22
C TRP A 361 8.77 -11.75 -18.69
N TYR A 362 8.41 -12.98 -19.02
CA TYR A 362 8.24 -13.42 -20.41
C TYR A 362 7.14 -14.47 -20.56
N PRO A 363 6.47 -14.52 -21.72
CA PRO A 363 5.49 -15.54 -21.99
C PRO A 363 6.14 -16.89 -22.36
N VAL A 364 5.45 -17.97 -22.03
CA VAL A 364 5.76 -19.34 -22.46
C VAL A 364 4.52 -19.97 -23.07
N ARG A 365 4.68 -20.91 -24.00
CA ARG A 365 3.54 -21.55 -24.67
C ARG A 365 3.78 -22.99 -25.08
N GLU A 366 2.69 -23.75 -25.16
CA GLU A 366 2.59 -25.12 -25.66
C GLU A 366 3.41 -26.18 -24.88
N MET A 367 4.11 -25.78 -23.79
CA MET A 367 4.93 -26.66 -22.97
C MET A 367 4.13 -27.49 -21.93
N GLY A 368 2.91 -27.08 -21.58
CA GLY A 368 2.12 -27.68 -20.49
C GLY A 368 2.58 -27.32 -19.08
N GLY A 369 3.34 -26.23 -18.91
CA GLY A 369 3.96 -25.82 -17.64
C GLY A 369 5.47 -25.68 -17.77
N PHE A 370 6.17 -25.49 -16.65
CA PHE A 370 7.63 -25.45 -16.57
C PHE A 370 8.12 -25.85 -15.16
N LYS A 371 9.34 -26.40 -15.10
CA LYS A 371 10.03 -26.85 -13.89
C LYS A 371 11.34 -26.13 -13.62
N ASN A 372 11.89 -25.46 -14.63
CA ASN A 372 13.00 -24.53 -14.49
C ASN A 372 12.86 -23.38 -15.49
N ALA A 373 13.34 -22.20 -15.13
CA ALA A 373 13.35 -21.04 -16.02
C ALA A 373 14.50 -20.08 -15.71
N ASN A 374 15.02 -19.44 -16.76
CA ASN A 374 15.99 -18.35 -16.67
C ASN A 374 15.74 -17.32 -17.80
N LEU A 375 16.62 -16.33 -17.99
CA LEU A 375 16.42 -15.32 -19.04
C LEU A 375 16.56 -15.82 -20.48
N ASN A 376 17.12 -17.01 -20.70
CA ASN A 376 17.31 -17.57 -22.03
C ASN A 376 16.15 -18.48 -22.44
N ALA A 377 15.62 -19.27 -21.51
CA ALA A 377 14.58 -20.25 -21.79
C ALA A 377 13.85 -20.72 -20.52
N ALA A 378 12.69 -21.36 -20.73
CA ALA A 378 12.02 -22.23 -19.77
C ALA A 378 12.14 -23.70 -20.21
N ALA A 379 12.15 -24.61 -19.24
CA ALA A 379 12.18 -26.05 -19.45
C ALA A 379 11.04 -26.73 -18.67
N ASN A 380 10.37 -27.69 -19.32
CA ASN A 380 9.43 -28.60 -18.69
C ASN A 380 9.90 -30.04 -18.86
N LEU A 381 9.72 -30.83 -17.81
CA LEU A 381 9.95 -32.26 -17.81
C LEU A 381 8.92 -32.89 -16.88
N GLU A 382 8.07 -33.75 -17.42
CA GLU A 382 7.03 -34.43 -16.66
C GLU A 382 7.15 -35.93 -16.86
N PHE A 383 7.19 -36.67 -15.76
CA PHE A 383 7.05 -38.11 -15.73
C PHE A 383 5.58 -38.49 -15.50
N LYS A 384 4.94 -39.07 -16.51
CA LYS A 384 3.52 -39.43 -16.51
C LYS A 384 3.32 -40.94 -16.33
N PRO A 385 2.12 -41.38 -15.89
CA PRO A 385 1.78 -42.80 -15.80
C PRO A 385 2.07 -43.55 -17.11
N GLY A 386 2.56 -44.79 -16.99
CA GLY A 386 2.91 -45.63 -18.15
C GLY A 386 4.31 -45.38 -18.73
N ASN A 387 5.25 -44.85 -17.93
CA ASN A 387 6.61 -44.47 -18.34
C ASN A 387 6.64 -43.45 -19.49
N LEU A 388 5.65 -42.57 -19.55
CA LEU A 388 5.57 -41.54 -20.58
C LEU A 388 6.26 -40.27 -20.07
N VAL A 389 7.22 -39.74 -20.83
CA VAL A 389 7.93 -38.51 -20.50
C VAL A 389 7.55 -37.42 -21.48
N LYS A 390 7.14 -36.26 -20.96
CA LYS A 390 6.98 -35.02 -21.75
C LYS A 390 8.17 -34.12 -21.49
N VAL A 391 8.86 -33.70 -22.54
CA VAL A 391 9.92 -32.68 -22.48
C VAL A 391 9.51 -31.47 -23.31
N GLY A 392 9.71 -30.27 -22.76
CA GLY A 392 9.34 -29.01 -23.41
C GLY A 392 10.38 -27.91 -23.19
N PHE A 393 10.57 -27.05 -24.21
CA PHE A 393 11.40 -25.85 -24.13
C PHE A 393 10.75 -24.68 -24.87
N ASN A 394 10.91 -23.46 -24.33
CA ASN A 394 10.56 -22.20 -24.99
C ASN A 394 11.68 -21.20 -24.70
N THR A 395 12.22 -20.55 -25.73
CA THR A 395 13.31 -19.58 -25.58
C THR A 395 12.79 -18.15 -25.61
N THR A 396 13.53 -17.21 -25.03
CA THR A 396 13.21 -15.77 -25.07
C THR A 396 13.80 -15.06 -26.29
N SER A 397 14.56 -15.77 -27.11
CA SER A 397 15.12 -15.27 -28.37
C SER A 397 15.28 -16.40 -29.38
N ARG A 398 15.56 -16.05 -30.64
CA ARG A 398 15.72 -17.04 -31.70
C ARG A 398 17.07 -17.75 -31.58
N HIS A 399 17.05 -19.08 -31.57
CA HIS A 399 18.23 -19.93 -31.64
C HIS A 399 18.10 -20.89 -32.82
N LYS A 400 19.01 -20.76 -33.79
CA LYS A 400 19.12 -21.70 -34.91
C LYS A 400 19.99 -22.89 -34.54
N ASN A 401 19.63 -24.09 -34.99
CA ASN A 401 20.37 -25.32 -34.76
C ASN A 401 20.72 -25.57 -33.27
N ALA A 402 19.78 -25.26 -32.36
CA ALA A 402 19.88 -25.66 -30.97
C ALA A 402 19.67 -27.17 -30.85
N LYS A 403 20.16 -27.80 -29.79
CA LYS A 403 20.03 -29.24 -29.52
C LYS A 403 19.09 -29.43 -28.33
N ALA A 404 17.93 -30.04 -28.55
CA ALA A 404 17.09 -30.54 -27.48
C ALA A 404 17.56 -31.95 -27.08
N LEU A 405 17.88 -32.13 -25.81
CA LEU A 405 18.46 -33.34 -25.24
C LEU A 405 17.58 -33.85 -24.08
N LEU A 406 17.33 -35.16 -24.05
CA LEU A 406 16.80 -35.89 -22.90
C LEU A 406 17.71 -37.08 -22.62
N THR A 407 18.19 -37.22 -21.38
CA THR A 407 19.02 -38.35 -20.94
C THR A 407 18.40 -39.08 -19.75
N ILE A 408 18.78 -40.34 -19.57
CA ILE A 408 18.58 -41.16 -18.38
C ILE A 408 19.98 -41.50 -17.86
N GLY A 409 20.41 -40.89 -16.75
CA GLY A 409 21.82 -40.84 -16.39
C GLY A 409 22.65 -40.29 -17.57
N ASP A 410 23.69 -41.03 -17.97
CA ASP A 410 24.55 -40.68 -19.11
C ASP A 410 23.99 -41.13 -20.48
N LYS A 411 22.90 -41.90 -20.51
CA LYS A 411 22.33 -42.44 -21.74
C LYS A 411 21.41 -41.43 -22.42
N VAL A 412 21.70 -41.09 -23.67
CA VAL A 412 20.87 -40.21 -24.49
C VAL A 412 19.64 -40.95 -25.01
N ILE A 413 18.45 -40.41 -24.72
CA ILE A 413 17.15 -40.95 -25.18
C ILE A 413 16.58 -40.10 -26.32
N LEU A 414 16.76 -38.79 -26.24
CA LEU A 414 16.41 -37.84 -27.31
C LEU A 414 17.58 -36.91 -27.56
N LYS A 415 17.96 -36.74 -28.82
CA LYS A 415 18.88 -35.69 -29.27
C LYS A 415 18.42 -35.19 -30.63
N GLN A 416 17.85 -33.99 -30.65
CA GLN A 416 17.31 -33.40 -31.88
C GLN A 416 17.85 -32.00 -32.09
N THR A 417 18.38 -31.73 -33.29
CA THR A 417 18.72 -30.39 -33.72
C THR A 417 17.45 -29.67 -34.18
N ILE A 418 17.17 -28.50 -33.62
CA ILE A 418 15.95 -27.74 -33.84
C ILE A 418 16.26 -26.25 -34.01
N ASP A 419 15.42 -25.57 -34.78
CA ASP A 419 15.29 -24.12 -34.73
C ASP A 419 14.17 -23.77 -33.75
N ILE A 420 14.50 -23.02 -32.69
CA ILE A 420 13.59 -22.64 -31.61
C ILE A 420 13.57 -21.12 -31.46
N SER A 421 12.40 -20.55 -31.18
CA SER A 421 12.19 -19.11 -30.97
C SER A 421 10.98 -18.88 -30.06
N PRO A 422 10.73 -17.64 -29.57
CA PRO A 422 9.58 -17.36 -28.72
C PRO A 422 8.24 -17.85 -29.28
N ASN A 423 8.05 -17.74 -30.59
CA ASN A 423 6.85 -18.18 -31.31
C ASN A 423 6.91 -19.62 -31.87
N LYS A 424 7.98 -20.36 -31.58
CA LYS A 424 8.19 -21.74 -32.06
C LYS A 424 8.81 -22.57 -30.94
N PRO A 425 8.03 -22.95 -29.91
CA PRO A 425 8.50 -23.79 -28.82
C PRO A 425 8.79 -25.21 -29.32
N PHE A 426 9.44 -26.02 -28.49
CA PHE A 426 9.68 -27.43 -28.74
C PHE A 426 9.00 -28.27 -27.66
N THR A 427 8.23 -29.28 -28.06
CA THR A 427 7.70 -30.31 -27.16
C THR A 427 7.78 -31.68 -27.77
N ARG A 428 8.08 -32.69 -26.94
CA ARG A 428 8.06 -34.09 -27.34
C ARG A 428 7.53 -34.94 -26.20
N GLU A 429 6.69 -35.91 -26.54
CA GLU A 429 6.32 -37.01 -25.64
C GLU A 429 6.93 -38.31 -26.17
N LEU A 430 7.49 -39.12 -25.27
CA LEU A 430 8.06 -40.42 -25.58
C LEU A 430 8.01 -41.36 -24.38
N THR A 431 7.94 -42.67 -24.65
CA THR A 431 8.01 -43.69 -23.61
C THR A 431 9.46 -43.99 -23.26
N VAL A 432 9.77 -44.09 -21.96
CA VAL A 432 11.09 -44.49 -21.44
C VAL A 432 11.05 -45.92 -20.89
N PRO A 433 12.20 -46.58 -20.69
CA PRO A 433 12.25 -47.94 -20.16
C PRO A 433 11.51 -48.08 -18.82
N ALA A 434 10.86 -49.23 -18.59
CA ALA A 434 10.25 -49.54 -17.30
C ALA A 434 11.29 -49.54 -16.17
N GLY A 435 10.91 -49.01 -15.00
CA GLY A 435 11.82 -48.84 -13.87
C GLY A 435 12.74 -47.61 -13.97
N THR A 436 12.53 -46.74 -14.95
CA THR A 436 13.14 -45.39 -14.95
C THR A 436 12.47 -44.57 -13.86
N GLU A 437 13.26 -44.01 -12.95
CA GLU A 437 12.77 -43.07 -11.95
C GLU A 437 12.79 -41.65 -12.51
N GLU A 438 11.94 -40.77 -11.97
CA GLU A 438 11.87 -39.37 -12.42
C GLU A 438 13.22 -38.64 -12.25
N THR A 439 13.96 -38.95 -11.21
CA THR A 439 15.28 -38.36 -10.87
C THR A 439 16.42 -38.80 -11.79
N ASP A 440 16.23 -39.89 -12.55
CA ASP A 440 17.21 -40.34 -13.55
C ASP A 440 17.19 -39.44 -14.79
N LEU A 441 16.09 -38.71 -15.02
CA LEU A 441 15.86 -37.95 -16.24
C LEU A 441 16.51 -36.57 -16.18
N LYS A 442 17.15 -36.17 -17.29
CA LYS A 442 17.67 -34.82 -17.47
C LYS A 442 17.32 -34.27 -18.84
N ALA A 443 16.62 -33.14 -18.85
CA ALA A 443 16.32 -32.38 -20.05
C ALA A 443 17.29 -31.20 -20.18
N ALA A 444 17.86 -30.98 -21.36
CA ALA A 444 18.70 -29.82 -21.63
C ALA A 444 18.46 -29.24 -23.03
N LEU A 445 18.45 -27.92 -23.12
CA LEU A 445 18.50 -27.19 -24.38
C LEU A 445 19.87 -26.53 -24.52
N ILE A 446 20.57 -26.86 -25.60
CA ILE A 446 21.95 -26.43 -25.83
C ILE A 446 22.00 -25.61 -27.12
N SER A 447 22.69 -24.47 -27.10
CA SER A 447 22.86 -23.61 -28.26
C SER A 447 23.73 -24.25 -29.35
N ARG A 448 23.80 -23.63 -30.53
CA ARG A 448 24.73 -24.03 -31.60
C ARG A 448 26.21 -23.94 -31.15
N SER A 449 26.54 -22.99 -30.27
CA SER A 449 27.88 -22.81 -29.67
C SER A 449 28.18 -23.78 -28.53
N ASN A 450 27.30 -24.76 -28.28
CA ASN A 450 27.38 -25.72 -27.16
C ASN A 450 27.23 -25.10 -25.76
N GLU A 451 26.63 -23.91 -25.65
CA GLU A 451 26.25 -23.34 -24.36
C GLU A 451 24.92 -23.93 -23.90
N ILE A 452 24.81 -24.33 -22.63
CA ILE A 452 23.54 -24.78 -22.06
C ILE A 452 22.67 -23.54 -21.87
N LEU A 453 21.59 -23.44 -22.65
CA LEU A 453 20.61 -22.36 -22.51
C LEU A 453 19.76 -22.57 -21.26
N ILE A 454 19.31 -23.81 -21.06
CA ILE A 454 18.65 -24.27 -19.83
C ILE A 454 18.76 -25.78 -19.70
N ALA A 455 18.75 -26.27 -18.46
CA ALA A 455 18.62 -27.68 -18.15
C ALA A 455 17.77 -27.87 -16.90
N TYR A 456 17.12 -29.02 -16.80
CA TYR A 456 16.41 -29.43 -15.60
C TYR A 456 16.58 -30.92 -15.39
N GLN A 457 16.82 -31.28 -14.14
CA GLN A 457 16.85 -32.65 -13.65
C GLN A 457 16.04 -32.64 -12.34
N PRO A 458 15.00 -33.48 -12.22
CA PRO A 458 14.31 -33.66 -10.96
C PRO A 458 15.29 -34.12 -9.89
N VAL A 459 15.19 -33.53 -8.70
CA VAL A 459 16.00 -33.90 -7.55
C VAL A 459 15.08 -34.58 -6.55
N GLU A 460 15.56 -35.66 -5.93
CA GLU A 460 14.85 -36.29 -4.82
C GLU A 460 14.80 -35.32 -3.65
N SER A 461 13.66 -34.65 -3.49
CA SER A 461 13.42 -33.75 -2.37
C SER A 461 12.91 -34.60 -1.20
N LYS A 462 13.69 -34.70 -0.12
CA LYS A 462 13.20 -35.33 1.11
C LYS A 462 12.01 -34.51 1.60
N TYR A 463 10.80 -35.05 1.44
CA TYR A 463 9.59 -34.46 1.98
C TYR A 463 9.77 -34.24 3.48
N ASN A 464 9.70 -32.99 3.92
CA ASN A 464 9.74 -32.67 5.33
C ASN A 464 8.31 -32.66 5.88
N PRO A 465 7.91 -33.62 6.73
CA PRO A 465 6.57 -33.66 7.29
C PRO A 465 6.32 -32.57 8.34
N ASP A 466 7.38 -31.96 8.88
CA ASP A 466 7.28 -30.95 9.93
C ASP A 466 7.20 -29.55 9.33
N LEU A 467 6.09 -28.85 9.63
CA LEU A 467 5.91 -27.46 9.25
C LEU A 467 6.94 -26.55 9.94
N PRO A 468 7.39 -25.47 9.27
CA PRO A 468 8.18 -24.43 9.92
C PRO A 468 7.48 -23.83 11.15
N LYS A 469 8.28 -23.28 12.07
CA LYS A 469 7.75 -22.60 13.26
C LYS A 469 7.04 -21.31 12.85
N VAL A 470 5.79 -21.17 13.28
CA VAL A 470 5.03 -19.92 13.14
C VAL A 470 5.67 -18.79 13.94
N VAL A 471 5.62 -17.59 13.37
CA VAL A 471 5.93 -16.35 14.10
C VAL A 471 4.91 -16.16 15.21
N LYS A 472 5.38 -15.78 16.40
CA LYS A 472 4.54 -15.45 17.56
C LYS A 472 4.58 -13.95 17.88
N SER A 473 3.55 -13.51 18.58
CA SER A 473 3.51 -12.18 19.20
C SER A 473 4.69 -11.99 20.15
N PRO A 474 5.31 -10.80 20.22
CA PRO A 474 6.36 -10.54 21.19
C PRO A 474 5.82 -10.58 22.63
N PRO A 475 6.61 -11.01 23.63
CA PRO A 475 6.25 -10.84 25.04
C PRO A 475 6.06 -9.36 25.40
N VAL A 476 5.32 -9.08 26.47
CA VAL A 476 5.22 -7.72 27.01
C VAL A 476 6.58 -7.26 27.55
N PRO A 477 6.89 -5.94 27.56
CA PRO A 477 8.24 -5.46 27.90
C PRO A 477 8.81 -5.99 29.23
N LYS A 478 7.98 -6.04 30.28
CA LYS A 478 8.41 -6.51 31.61
C LYS A 478 8.89 -7.98 31.62
N ASP A 479 8.40 -8.81 30.71
CA ASP A 479 8.69 -10.25 30.64
C ASP A 479 9.91 -10.56 29.76
N ILE A 480 10.44 -9.56 29.04
CA ILE A 480 11.69 -9.72 28.28
C ILE A 480 12.85 -9.49 29.25
N GLU A 481 13.77 -10.45 29.34
CA GLU A 481 14.87 -10.42 30.32
C GLU A 481 16.01 -9.47 29.94
N SER A 482 16.44 -9.46 28.67
CA SER A 482 17.63 -8.70 28.25
C SER A 482 17.28 -7.33 27.65
N ILE A 483 18.14 -6.34 27.92
CA ILE A 483 18.07 -5.00 27.32
C ILE A 483 18.20 -5.06 25.80
N GLU A 484 19.04 -5.96 25.30
CA GLU A 484 19.19 -6.18 23.85
C GLU A 484 17.89 -6.67 23.21
N GLN A 485 17.22 -7.65 23.82
CA GLN A 485 15.97 -8.18 23.28
C GLN A 485 14.84 -7.14 23.34
N LEU A 486 14.81 -6.28 24.36
CA LEU A 486 13.91 -5.12 24.42
C LEU A 486 14.15 -4.18 23.24
N TYR A 487 15.42 -3.79 23.03
CA TYR A 487 15.81 -2.93 21.91
C TYR A 487 15.43 -3.53 20.54
N LEU A 488 15.77 -4.80 20.30
CA LEU A 488 15.47 -5.50 19.05
C LEU A 488 13.95 -5.67 18.83
N THR A 489 13.18 -5.89 19.90
CA THR A 489 11.73 -5.99 19.81
C THR A 489 11.11 -4.64 19.44
N GLY A 490 11.56 -3.55 20.08
CA GLY A 490 11.16 -2.19 19.69
C GLY A 490 11.49 -1.91 18.23
N LEU A 491 12.72 -2.22 17.79
CA LEU A 491 13.16 -2.00 16.41
C LEU A 491 12.30 -2.77 15.40
N ARG A 492 11.94 -4.02 15.71
CA ARG A 492 11.04 -4.83 14.89
C ARG A 492 9.66 -4.19 14.76
N MET A 493 9.11 -3.63 15.84
CA MET A 493 7.78 -2.97 15.80
C MET A 493 7.80 -1.72 14.92
N GLU A 494 8.89 -0.95 14.95
CA GLU A 494 9.07 0.20 14.06
C GLU A 494 9.25 -0.21 12.61
N GLN A 495 10.08 -1.23 12.35
CA GLN A 495 10.38 -1.76 11.02
C GLN A 495 9.10 -2.13 10.27
N ILE A 496 8.24 -2.93 10.89
CA ILE A 496 7.00 -3.43 10.26
C ILE A 496 5.84 -2.45 10.35
N HIS A 497 6.04 -1.30 11.00
CA HIS A 497 4.98 -0.36 11.36
C HIS A 497 3.80 -1.09 12.02
N ASN A 498 4.03 -1.74 13.17
CA ASN A 498 2.93 -2.42 13.84
C ASN A 498 1.89 -1.39 14.34
N PRO A 499 0.58 -1.58 14.07
CA PRO A 499 -0.45 -0.65 14.49
C PRO A 499 -0.97 -0.89 15.92
N ARG A 500 -0.67 -2.05 16.53
CA ARG A 500 -1.24 -2.52 17.80
C ARG A 500 -0.24 -2.59 18.95
N VAL A 501 1.05 -2.72 18.65
CA VAL A 501 2.13 -2.79 19.64
C VAL A 501 2.98 -1.54 19.58
N ASP A 502 3.11 -0.86 20.72
CA ASP A 502 3.94 0.35 20.85
C ASP A 502 5.42 0.00 21.03
N ALA A 503 6.26 0.44 20.08
CA ALA A 503 7.70 0.26 20.15
C ALA A 503 8.33 1.00 21.34
N TYR A 504 7.80 2.18 21.70
CA TYR A 504 8.36 3.02 22.77
C TYR A 504 8.30 2.34 24.14
N ALA A 505 7.29 1.51 24.40
CA ALA A 505 7.18 0.76 25.66
C ALA A 505 8.40 -0.15 25.90
N TYR A 506 8.94 -0.76 24.84
CA TYR A 506 10.14 -1.61 24.93
C TYR A 506 11.41 -0.78 25.20
N TYR A 507 11.55 0.37 24.53
CA TYR A 507 12.69 1.27 24.75
C TYR A 507 12.66 1.91 26.15
N GLN A 508 11.48 2.27 26.65
CA GLN A 508 11.32 2.80 28.00
C GLN A 508 11.74 1.77 29.06
N GLU A 509 11.32 0.51 28.90
CA GLU A 509 11.72 -0.55 29.82
C GLU A 509 13.23 -0.83 29.74
N ALA A 510 13.83 -0.76 28.55
CA ALA A 510 15.29 -0.87 28.40
C ALA A 510 16.03 0.24 29.16
N LEU A 511 15.62 1.51 28.99
CA LEU A 511 16.23 2.64 29.71
C LEU A 511 15.92 2.67 31.20
N ARG A 512 14.80 2.09 31.65
CA ARG A 512 14.53 1.93 33.08
C ARG A 512 15.56 1.02 33.74
N ARG A 513 16.04 -0.01 33.02
CA ARG A 513 17.04 -0.98 33.51
C ARG A 513 18.48 -0.47 33.34
N ASP A 514 18.79 0.14 32.20
CA ASP A 514 20.07 0.81 31.96
C ASP A 514 19.84 2.17 31.29
N PRO A 515 19.79 3.26 32.07
CA PRO A 515 19.63 4.61 31.53
C PRO A 515 20.72 5.04 30.54
N GLY A 516 21.88 4.37 30.56
CA GLY A 516 23.03 4.64 29.71
C GLY A 516 23.14 3.74 28.48
N ASP A 517 22.18 2.83 28.20
CA ASP A 517 22.25 1.98 27.01
C ASP A 517 22.31 2.84 25.75
N SER A 518 23.42 2.73 25.02
CA SER A 518 23.74 3.63 23.91
C SER A 518 22.85 3.37 22.69
N ARG A 519 22.45 2.12 22.43
CA ARG A 519 21.59 1.73 21.31
C ARG A 519 20.19 2.32 21.47
N THR A 520 19.60 2.17 22.66
CA THR A 520 18.25 2.64 22.99
C THR A 520 18.19 4.17 23.02
N ASN A 521 19.19 4.82 23.61
CA ASN A 521 19.29 6.28 23.55
C ASN A 521 19.48 6.78 22.11
N THR A 522 20.26 6.09 21.28
CA THR A 522 20.45 6.46 19.88
C THR A 522 19.14 6.39 19.09
N ILE A 523 18.41 5.27 19.14
CA ILE A 523 17.15 5.12 18.39
C ILE A 523 16.07 6.09 18.86
N LEU A 524 15.96 6.36 20.17
CA LEU A 524 15.06 7.38 20.68
C LEU A 524 15.44 8.77 20.15
N GLY A 525 16.74 9.09 20.12
CA GLY A 525 17.27 10.31 19.49
C GLY A 525 16.91 10.44 18.02
N ILE A 526 17.02 9.35 17.24
CA ILE A 526 16.60 9.30 15.83
C ILE A 526 15.09 9.59 15.72
N ASN A 527 14.28 8.95 16.56
CA ASN A 527 12.84 9.09 16.52
C ASN A 527 12.37 10.49 16.91
N TYR A 528 13.00 11.12 17.90
CA TYR A 528 12.73 12.52 18.25
C TYR A 528 13.13 13.48 17.12
N ASN A 529 14.26 13.23 16.45
CA ASN A 529 14.64 14.00 15.26
C ASN A 529 13.60 13.91 14.14
N ARG A 530 13.13 12.70 13.82
CA ARG A 530 12.08 12.48 12.80
C ARG A 530 10.75 13.17 13.14
N ARG A 531 10.51 13.46 14.43
CA ARG A 531 9.33 14.17 14.93
C ARG A 531 9.53 15.68 15.04
N GLY A 532 10.72 16.22 14.73
CA GLY A 532 11.04 17.64 14.91
C GLY A 532 11.28 18.05 16.37
N MET A 533 11.49 17.09 17.27
CA MET A 533 11.74 17.30 18.71
C MET A 533 13.25 17.33 18.98
N PHE A 534 13.94 18.32 18.42
CA PHE A 534 15.41 18.34 18.33
C PHE A 534 16.11 18.48 19.69
N LYS A 535 15.48 19.11 20.69
CA LYS A 535 16.03 19.27 22.04
C LYS A 535 16.01 17.94 22.80
N GLU A 536 14.90 17.22 22.72
CA GLU A 536 14.74 15.90 23.29
C GLU A 536 15.65 14.88 22.61
N ALA A 537 15.80 14.99 21.29
CA ALA A 537 16.77 14.19 20.54
C ALA A 537 18.20 14.40 21.06
N GLU A 538 18.62 15.66 21.23
CA GLU A 538 19.95 16.00 21.74
C GLU A 538 20.24 15.38 23.11
N ILE A 539 19.27 15.39 24.03
CA ILE A 539 19.43 14.79 25.38
C ILE A 539 19.80 13.31 25.28
N HIS A 540 19.03 12.53 24.52
CA HIS A 540 19.29 11.11 24.36
C HIS A 540 20.59 10.84 23.59
N LEU A 541 20.86 11.59 22.53
CA LEU A 541 22.06 11.38 21.70
C LEU A 541 23.34 11.71 22.47
N ARG A 542 23.34 12.76 23.29
CA ARG A 542 24.48 13.06 24.19
C ARG A 542 24.67 11.97 25.24
N LYS A 543 23.59 11.39 25.78
CA LYS A 543 23.69 10.25 26.72
C LYS A 543 24.30 9.02 26.06
N ALA A 544 23.91 8.71 24.82
CA ALA A 544 24.53 7.64 24.05
C ALA A 544 26.03 7.91 23.81
N ILE A 545 26.38 9.14 23.45
CA ILE A 545 27.76 9.58 23.22
C ILE A 545 28.61 9.44 24.49
N GLU A 546 28.13 9.92 25.63
CA GLU A 546 28.79 9.78 26.93
C GLU A 546 29.24 8.34 27.20
N ARG A 547 28.35 7.37 26.95
CA ARG A 547 28.63 5.93 27.12
C ARG A 547 29.67 5.42 26.13
N ILE A 548 29.53 5.71 24.84
CA ILE A 548 30.43 5.16 23.80
C ILE A 548 31.81 5.84 23.79
N SER A 549 31.96 7.00 24.43
CA SER A 549 33.24 7.72 24.55
C SER A 549 33.84 7.71 25.96
N ALA A 550 33.27 6.96 26.91
CA ALA A 550 33.74 6.94 28.31
C ALA A 550 35.15 6.36 28.44
N GLU A 551 35.40 5.20 27.80
CA GLU A 551 36.66 4.44 27.91
C GLU A 551 37.55 4.56 26.66
N TYR A 552 36.99 5.03 25.55
CA TYR A 552 37.69 5.18 24.27
C TYR A 552 37.68 6.63 23.83
N THR A 553 38.84 7.16 23.45
CA THR A 553 38.93 8.51 22.89
C THR A 553 38.23 8.64 21.53
N ARG A 554 37.91 7.52 20.85
CA ARG A 554 37.22 7.47 19.55
C ARG A 554 36.24 6.30 19.50
N ALA A 555 34.95 6.59 19.31
CA ALA A 555 33.91 5.56 19.18
C ALA A 555 33.95 4.90 17.80
N GLY A 556 33.80 3.55 17.75
CA GLY A 556 33.77 2.80 16.50
C GLY A 556 32.45 2.88 15.74
N ASN A 557 31.32 3.06 16.44
CA ASN A 557 30.02 3.36 15.86
C ASN A 557 29.68 4.82 16.18
N THR A 558 29.47 5.64 15.15
CA THR A 558 29.24 7.08 15.30
C THR A 558 27.83 7.53 14.93
N GLU A 559 26.86 6.62 14.87
CA GLU A 559 25.45 6.92 14.56
C GLU A 559 24.88 8.02 15.46
N ALA A 560 25.19 7.96 16.77
CA ALA A 560 24.77 8.98 17.73
C ALA A 560 25.36 10.36 17.43
N PHE A 561 26.63 10.46 17.01
CA PHE A 561 27.26 11.72 16.60
C PHE A 561 26.61 12.29 15.33
N TYR A 562 26.33 11.45 14.34
CA TYR A 562 25.66 11.88 13.10
C TYR A 562 24.28 12.49 13.40
N HIS A 563 23.45 11.79 14.17
CA HIS A 563 22.13 12.28 14.52
C HIS A 563 22.18 13.47 15.50
N LEU A 564 23.21 13.57 16.35
CA LEU A 564 23.42 14.77 17.18
C LEU A 564 23.68 15.99 16.28
N GLY A 565 24.53 15.83 15.26
CA GLY A 565 24.79 16.88 14.26
C GLY A 565 23.51 17.38 13.59
N LEU A 566 22.60 16.48 13.20
CA LEU A 566 21.29 16.85 12.64
C LEU A 566 20.44 17.66 13.64
N SER A 567 20.40 17.22 14.90
CA SER A 567 19.66 17.88 15.98
C SER A 567 20.18 19.30 16.23
N LEU A 568 21.50 19.47 16.26
CA LEU A 568 22.18 20.75 16.47
C LEU A 568 22.01 21.69 15.28
N LYS A 569 22.10 21.17 14.05
CA LYS A 569 21.84 21.92 12.81
C LYS A 569 20.42 22.46 12.80
N ALA A 570 19.42 21.66 13.15
CA ALA A 570 18.03 22.08 13.22
C ALA A 570 17.77 23.14 14.31
N GLN A 571 18.56 23.13 15.39
CA GLN A 571 18.58 24.17 16.43
C GLN A 571 19.46 25.40 16.07
N ARG A 572 19.99 25.46 14.84
CA ARG A 572 20.89 26.52 14.34
C ARG A 572 22.21 26.67 15.09
N ARG A 573 22.62 25.64 15.84
CA ARG A 573 23.93 25.54 16.53
C ARG A 573 24.97 24.96 15.56
N PHE A 574 25.25 25.72 14.49
CA PHE A 574 25.97 25.20 13.33
C PHE A 574 27.40 24.77 13.60
N ASP A 575 28.13 25.47 14.49
CA ASP A 575 29.54 25.11 14.77
C ASP A 575 29.64 23.81 15.59
N GLU A 576 28.75 23.59 16.54
CA GLU A 576 28.67 22.29 17.25
C GLU A 576 28.19 21.17 16.33
N ALA A 577 27.24 21.46 15.43
CA ALA A 577 26.80 20.49 14.42
C ALA A 577 27.97 20.09 13.51
N TYR A 578 28.80 21.05 13.11
CA TYR A 578 29.98 20.85 12.28
C TYR A 578 30.99 19.90 12.96
N ASP A 579 31.32 20.11 14.24
CA ASP A 579 32.18 19.20 15.01
C ASP A 579 31.57 17.79 15.12
N ALA A 580 30.28 17.69 15.46
CA ALA A 580 29.58 16.41 15.59
C ALA A 580 29.59 15.63 14.27
N PHE A 581 29.36 16.30 13.13
CA PHE A 581 29.44 15.65 11.82
C PHE A 581 30.86 15.19 11.49
N TYR A 582 31.90 15.99 11.73
CA TYR A 582 33.28 15.55 11.49
C TYR A 582 33.63 14.30 12.32
N ARG A 583 33.22 14.25 13.60
CA ARG A 583 33.37 13.04 14.41
C ARG A 583 32.61 11.85 13.82
N ALA A 584 31.43 12.09 13.25
CA ALA A 584 30.67 11.04 12.59
C ALA A 584 31.39 10.47 11.35
N THR A 585 32.19 11.27 10.63
CA THR A 585 32.90 10.81 9.43
C THR A 585 33.97 9.73 9.68
N TRP A 586 34.32 9.49 10.94
CA TRP A 586 35.32 8.47 11.33
C TRP A 586 34.78 7.04 11.24
N ASP A 587 33.46 6.86 11.12
CA ASP A 587 32.81 5.59 10.82
C ASP A 587 32.48 5.53 9.32
N TYR A 588 32.84 4.42 8.68
CA TYR A 588 32.51 4.19 7.28
C TYR A 588 31.00 4.28 7.00
N ALA A 589 30.16 3.79 7.92
CA ALA A 589 28.70 3.75 7.76
C ALA A 589 28.08 5.16 7.68
N PHE A 590 28.71 6.17 8.29
CA PHE A 590 28.23 7.56 8.31
C PHE A 590 29.14 8.52 7.56
N HIS A 591 30.23 8.03 6.95
CA HIS A 591 31.18 8.84 6.18
C HIS A 591 30.46 9.67 5.11
N SER A 592 29.68 9.02 4.25
CA SER A 592 28.98 9.71 3.17
C SER A 592 27.95 10.71 3.67
N SER A 593 27.07 10.28 4.59
CA SER A 593 25.96 11.10 5.08
C SER A 593 26.44 12.29 5.93
N ALA A 594 27.51 12.14 6.70
CA ALA A 594 28.09 13.22 7.49
C ALA A 594 28.80 14.25 6.62
N TYR A 595 29.63 13.82 5.65
CA TYR A 595 30.26 14.76 4.72
C TYR A 595 29.25 15.47 3.80
N HIS A 596 28.14 14.82 3.45
CA HIS A 596 27.01 15.47 2.79
C HIS A 596 26.48 16.64 3.63
N GLN A 597 26.22 16.40 4.92
CA GLN A 597 25.71 17.43 5.83
C GLN A 597 26.71 18.56 6.09
N LEU A 598 28.01 18.25 6.15
CA LEU A 598 29.08 19.25 6.23
C LEU A 598 29.11 20.15 4.99
N ALA A 599 29.01 19.57 3.78
CA ALA A 599 28.98 20.34 2.55
C ALA A 599 27.78 21.30 2.49
N GLU A 600 26.59 20.88 2.96
CA GLU A 600 25.43 21.78 3.09
C GLU A 600 25.70 22.96 4.04
N LEU A 601 26.37 22.72 5.18
CA LEU A 601 26.75 23.78 6.12
C LEU A 601 27.79 24.74 5.52
N SER A 602 28.80 24.22 4.82
CA SER A 602 29.83 25.02 4.17
C SER A 602 29.25 25.87 3.03
N CYS A 603 28.33 25.31 2.21
CA CYS A 603 27.56 26.08 1.23
C CYS A 603 26.80 27.23 1.89
N ARG A 604 26.15 26.97 3.03
CA ARG A 604 25.40 28.00 3.76
C ARG A 604 26.30 29.12 4.30
N LYS A 605 27.56 28.81 4.63
CA LYS A 605 28.59 29.80 5.02
C LYS A 605 29.17 30.56 3.82
N GLY A 606 28.89 30.13 2.59
CA GLY A 606 29.48 30.67 1.36
C GLY A 606 30.90 30.14 1.07
N ASP A 607 31.38 29.16 1.85
CA ASP A 607 32.69 28.52 1.66
C ASP A 607 32.54 27.33 0.69
N PHE A 608 32.48 27.65 -0.60
CA PHE A 608 32.26 26.67 -1.66
C PHE A 608 33.47 25.77 -1.92
N ASP A 609 34.69 26.21 -1.59
CA ASP A 609 35.90 25.39 -1.73
C ASP A 609 35.90 24.24 -0.73
N SER A 610 35.66 24.53 0.56
CA SER A 610 35.49 23.48 1.59
C SER A 610 34.30 22.58 1.27
N ALA A 611 33.20 23.15 0.76
CA ALA A 611 32.02 22.37 0.37
C ALA A 611 32.35 21.37 -0.76
N LEU A 612 33.16 21.77 -1.75
CA LEU A 612 33.56 20.90 -2.86
C LEU A 612 34.41 19.72 -2.37
N GLU A 613 35.35 19.98 -1.45
CA GLU A 613 36.14 18.91 -0.84
C GLU A 613 35.25 17.93 -0.07
N GLN A 614 34.39 18.46 0.82
CA GLN A 614 33.51 17.65 1.66
C GLN A 614 32.54 16.82 0.82
N ILE A 615 31.89 17.40 -0.19
CA ILE A 615 30.98 16.63 -1.04
C ILE A 615 31.72 15.58 -1.89
N GLY A 616 32.98 15.85 -2.27
CA GLY A 616 33.86 14.88 -2.91
C GLY A 616 34.14 13.67 -1.99
N ARG A 617 34.43 13.92 -0.71
CA ARG A 617 34.58 12.86 0.31
C ARG A 617 33.28 12.08 0.50
N ALA A 618 32.13 12.75 0.54
CA ALA A 618 30.83 12.07 0.63
C ALA A 618 30.60 11.07 -0.52
N LEU A 619 30.98 11.46 -1.73
CA LEU A 619 30.82 10.65 -2.95
C LEU A 619 31.87 9.54 -3.08
N SER A 620 33.00 9.64 -2.37
CA SER A 620 34.07 8.63 -2.40
C SER A 620 33.64 7.26 -1.87
N THR A 621 32.63 7.22 -0.98
CA THR A 621 32.05 5.98 -0.43
C THR A 621 30.60 5.75 -0.86
N ASN A 622 29.97 6.70 -1.56
CA ASN A 622 28.61 6.58 -2.08
C ASN A 622 28.47 7.36 -3.40
N THR A 623 28.95 6.77 -4.49
CA THR A 623 28.94 7.38 -5.82
C THR A 623 27.53 7.54 -6.41
N MET A 624 26.54 6.84 -5.85
CA MET A 624 25.15 6.85 -6.33
C MET A 624 24.26 7.86 -5.60
N ASN A 625 24.79 8.60 -4.62
CA ASN A 625 24.05 9.64 -3.91
C ASN A 625 23.73 10.83 -4.85
N THR A 626 22.57 10.79 -5.50
CA THR A 626 22.15 11.83 -6.45
C THR A 626 22.00 13.20 -5.78
N LYS A 627 21.62 13.25 -4.50
CA LYS A 627 21.56 14.49 -3.72
C LYS A 627 22.94 15.14 -3.58
N ALA A 628 23.96 14.36 -3.25
CA ALA A 628 25.33 14.87 -3.16
C ALA A 628 25.88 15.30 -4.53
N LEU A 629 25.60 14.53 -5.59
CA LEU A 629 25.97 14.90 -6.96
C LEU A 629 25.31 16.22 -7.37
N ASN A 630 24.03 16.44 -7.05
CA ASN A 630 23.35 17.69 -7.36
C ASN A 630 23.93 18.89 -6.60
N ILE A 631 24.26 18.72 -5.32
CA ILE A 631 24.94 19.75 -4.53
C ILE A 631 26.31 20.06 -5.14
N LYS A 632 27.07 19.04 -5.57
CA LYS A 632 28.35 19.23 -6.28
C LYS A 632 28.18 20.05 -7.55
N ALA A 633 27.13 19.81 -8.36
CA ALA A 633 26.86 20.62 -9.54
C ALA A 633 26.61 22.10 -9.19
N ALA A 634 25.81 22.37 -8.15
CA ALA A 634 25.56 23.73 -7.67
C ALA A 634 26.85 24.40 -7.16
N ILE A 635 27.66 23.70 -6.35
CA ILE A 635 28.96 24.19 -5.86
C ILE A 635 29.90 24.54 -7.01
N LEU A 636 30.05 23.66 -8.00
CA LEU A 636 30.91 23.90 -9.16
C LEU A 636 30.47 25.14 -9.96
N ARG A 637 29.16 25.39 -10.07
CA ARG A 637 28.63 26.59 -10.71
C ARG A 637 28.98 27.85 -9.92
N HIS A 638 28.85 27.83 -8.60
CA HIS A 638 29.22 28.96 -7.72
C HIS A 638 30.73 29.24 -7.69
N LEU A 639 31.57 28.21 -7.88
CA LEU A 639 33.02 28.34 -8.09
C LEU A 639 33.41 28.82 -9.51
N GLY A 640 32.44 29.17 -10.36
CA GLY A 640 32.71 29.66 -11.72
C GLY A 640 33.04 28.58 -12.75
N ASN A 641 32.71 27.32 -12.47
CA ASN A 641 32.99 26.16 -13.34
C ASN A 641 31.71 25.53 -13.96
N PRO A 642 30.91 26.27 -14.75
CA PRO A 642 29.62 25.78 -15.26
C PRO A 642 29.74 24.64 -16.28
N LYS A 643 30.91 24.41 -16.89
CA LYS A 643 31.14 23.24 -17.76
C LYS A 643 31.14 21.94 -16.96
N LEU A 644 31.89 21.90 -15.86
CA LEU A 644 31.96 20.74 -14.97
C LEU A 644 30.63 20.53 -14.24
N ALA A 645 29.96 21.60 -13.82
CA ALA A 645 28.62 21.52 -13.24
C ALA A 645 27.63 20.84 -14.20
N LYS A 646 27.68 21.20 -15.49
CA LYS A 646 26.85 20.59 -16.53
C LYS A 646 27.16 19.11 -16.72
N GLU A 647 28.42 18.73 -16.84
CA GLU A 647 28.83 17.32 -17.02
C GLU A 647 28.33 16.47 -15.86
N ASN A 648 28.60 16.91 -14.63
CA ASN A 648 28.12 16.23 -13.42
C ASN A 648 26.59 16.09 -13.39
N ALA A 649 25.85 17.15 -13.74
CA ALA A 649 24.38 17.09 -13.78
C ALA A 649 23.84 16.18 -14.91
N ARG A 650 24.56 16.02 -16.04
CA ARG A 650 24.21 15.04 -17.09
C ARG A 650 24.33 13.61 -16.58
N ASP A 651 25.38 13.31 -15.84
CA ASP A 651 25.59 11.96 -15.29
C ASP A 651 24.49 11.57 -14.29
N VAL A 652 24.01 12.53 -13.50
CA VAL A 652 22.84 12.32 -12.63
C VAL A 652 21.58 12.03 -13.46
N VAL A 653 21.29 12.82 -14.49
CA VAL A 653 20.12 12.60 -15.36
C VAL A 653 20.20 11.26 -16.12
N ALA A 654 21.40 10.78 -16.45
CA ALA A 654 21.59 9.45 -17.03
C ALA A 654 21.24 8.31 -16.05
N THR A 655 21.44 8.54 -14.75
CA THR A 655 21.12 7.59 -13.68
C THR A 655 19.66 7.66 -13.26
N ASP A 656 19.13 8.87 -13.14
CA ASP A 656 17.77 9.21 -12.73
C ASP A 656 17.23 10.31 -13.66
N PRO A 657 16.54 9.94 -14.75
CA PRO A 657 16.10 10.90 -15.75
C PRO A 657 14.91 11.75 -15.29
N LEU A 658 14.45 11.57 -14.04
CA LEU A 658 13.42 12.36 -13.37
C LEU A 658 14.01 13.14 -12.18
N ASP A 659 15.33 13.28 -12.05
CA ASP A 659 15.95 14.10 -10.99
C ASP A 659 15.81 15.59 -11.33
N PHE A 660 14.82 16.23 -10.72
CA PHE A 660 14.48 17.62 -11.02
C PHE A 660 15.55 18.62 -10.59
N MET A 661 16.39 18.31 -9.59
CA MET A 661 17.49 19.20 -9.21
C MET A 661 18.64 19.10 -10.21
N ALA A 662 18.97 17.91 -10.69
CA ALA A 662 19.95 17.72 -11.77
C ALA A 662 19.51 18.44 -13.05
N MET A 663 18.23 18.28 -13.42
CA MET A 663 17.65 18.98 -14.57
C MET A 663 17.68 20.51 -14.40
N ASN A 664 17.44 21.01 -13.19
CA ASN A 664 17.52 22.45 -12.91
C ASN A 664 18.97 22.96 -12.97
N GLU A 665 19.94 22.20 -12.44
CA GLU A 665 21.35 22.56 -12.55
C GLU A 665 21.87 22.50 -14.00
N LEU A 666 21.35 21.60 -14.84
CA LEU A 666 21.60 21.63 -16.28
C LEU A 666 21.15 22.95 -16.92
N TYR A 667 19.94 23.40 -16.59
CA TYR A 667 19.41 24.69 -17.03
C TYR A 667 20.27 25.86 -16.55
N LEU A 668 20.63 25.89 -15.26
CA LEU A 668 21.43 26.96 -14.66
C LEU A 668 22.86 26.98 -15.23
N ALA A 669 23.47 25.82 -15.44
CA ALA A 669 24.80 25.71 -16.03
C ALA A 669 24.84 26.18 -17.49
N GLU A 670 23.85 25.79 -18.33
CA GLU A 670 23.75 26.31 -19.70
C GLU A 670 23.43 27.81 -19.74
N SER A 671 22.67 28.32 -18.77
CA SER A 671 22.43 29.76 -18.60
C SER A 671 23.72 30.51 -18.28
N ALA A 672 24.54 29.99 -17.35
CA ALA A 672 25.85 30.54 -17.02
C ALA A 672 26.83 30.49 -18.20
N LEU A 673 26.73 29.46 -19.05
CA LEU A 673 27.46 29.36 -20.32
C LEU A 673 26.91 30.27 -21.44
N ARG A 674 25.90 31.10 -21.16
CA ARG A 674 25.23 32.03 -22.10
C ARG A 674 24.55 31.32 -23.28
N SER A 675 24.18 30.06 -23.12
CA SER A 675 23.54 29.22 -24.14
C SER A 675 22.01 29.29 -24.03
N ARG A 676 21.45 30.48 -24.34
CA ARG A 676 20.03 30.80 -24.09
C ARG A 676 19.03 29.79 -24.66
N ARG A 677 19.26 29.33 -25.90
CA ARG A 677 18.35 28.37 -26.57
C ARG A 677 18.31 27.02 -25.85
N ARG A 678 19.47 26.49 -25.44
CA ARG A 678 19.54 25.19 -24.74
C ARG A 678 18.98 25.31 -23.33
N ALA A 679 19.33 26.38 -22.62
CA ALA A 679 18.77 26.68 -21.30
C ALA A 679 17.23 26.72 -21.33
N GLY A 680 16.64 27.47 -22.27
CA GLY A 680 15.17 27.52 -22.42
C GLY A 680 14.54 26.15 -22.72
N SER A 681 15.17 25.34 -23.57
CA SER A 681 14.69 23.98 -23.86
C SER A 681 14.72 23.07 -22.63
N LEU A 682 15.79 23.14 -21.82
CA LEU A 682 15.93 22.35 -20.60
C LEU A 682 14.92 22.77 -19.53
N LEU A 683 14.68 24.08 -19.38
CA LEU A 683 13.68 24.59 -18.44
C LEU A 683 12.25 24.19 -18.86
N ASN A 684 11.94 24.21 -20.15
CA ASN A 684 10.66 23.73 -20.67
C ASN A 684 10.47 22.24 -20.40
N ASP A 685 11.50 21.44 -20.62
CA ASP A 685 11.49 20.00 -20.36
C ASP A 685 11.30 19.69 -18.85
N LEU A 686 12.04 20.39 -17.98
CA LEU A 686 11.87 20.31 -16.52
C LEU A 686 10.44 20.69 -16.10
N THR A 687 9.91 21.80 -16.63
CA THR A 687 8.55 22.27 -16.32
C THR A 687 7.49 21.26 -16.76
N ALA A 688 7.65 20.67 -17.94
CA ALA A 688 6.77 19.62 -18.43
C ALA A 688 6.80 18.36 -17.54
N LYS A 689 8.00 17.91 -17.14
CA LYS A 689 8.17 16.73 -16.28
C LYS A 689 7.70 16.93 -14.83
N MET A 690 7.76 18.16 -14.30
CA MET A 690 7.17 18.49 -12.99
C MET A 690 5.63 18.58 -13.02
N ARG A 691 5.02 18.61 -14.22
CA ARG A 691 3.56 18.54 -14.44
C ARG A 691 2.72 19.56 -13.68
N GLY A 692 3.31 20.71 -13.32
CA GLY A 692 2.63 21.70 -12.48
C GLY A 692 2.25 21.17 -11.09
N GLN A 693 2.99 20.20 -10.55
CA GLN A 693 2.78 19.67 -9.20
C GLN A 693 3.48 20.56 -8.17
N VAL A 694 2.72 21.19 -7.27
CA VAL A 694 3.25 22.14 -6.28
C VAL A 694 4.36 21.56 -5.41
N GLU A 695 4.23 20.30 -5.00
CA GLU A 695 5.21 19.65 -4.13
C GLU A 695 6.57 19.46 -4.82
N SER A 696 6.61 19.31 -6.14
CA SER A 696 7.88 19.22 -6.89
C SER A 696 8.67 20.53 -6.83
N TYR A 697 7.99 21.68 -6.94
CA TYR A 697 8.62 23.00 -6.80
C TYR A 697 9.07 23.27 -5.36
N LEU A 698 8.25 22.89 -4.37
CA LEU A 698 8.60 23.06 -2.96
C LEU A 698 9.80 22.21 -2.55
N GLU A 699 9.90 20.94 -2.97
CA GLU A 699 11.08 20.12 -2.71
C GLU A 699 12.33 20.68 -3.39
N LEU A 700 12.24 21.07 -4.65
CA LEU A 700 13.37 21.65 -5.38
C LEU A 700 13.86 22.94 -4.70
N ALA A 701 12.95 23.79 -4.25
CA ALA A 701 13.30 25.02 -3.54
C ALA A 701 13.89 24.75 -2.14
N VAL A 702 13.35 23.77 -1.41
CA VAL A 702 13.90 23.33 -0.12
C VAL A 702 15.30 22.74 -0.28
N ASP A 703 15.54 22.00 -1.36
CA ASP A 703 16.85 21.44 -1.66
C ASP A 703 17.93 22.53 -1.82
N TYR A 704 17.61 23.64 -2.49
CA TYR A 704 18.48 24.82 -2.55
C TYR A 704 18.57 25.57 -1.22
N GLY A 705 17.44 25.73 -0.52
CA GLY A 705 17.38 26.42 0.77
C GLY A 705 18.22 25.74 1.86
N ASN A 706 18.29 24.41 1.86
CA ASN A 706 19.13 23.63 2.78
C ASN A 706 20.63 23.91 2.61
N CYS A 707 21.06 24.31 1.40
CA CYS A 707 22.43 24.76 1.10
C CYS A 707 22.63 26.28 1.29
N GLY A 708 21.62 27.03 1.72
CA GLY A 708 21.67 28.50 1.79
C GLY A 708 21.65 29.21 0.42
N LEU A 709 21.29 28.50 -0.65
CA LEU A 709 21.21 29.02 -2.01
C LEU A 709 19.85 29.69 -2.24
N TRP A 710 19.64 30.81 -1.55
CA TRP A 710 18.33 31.47 -1.46
C TRP A 710 17.83 32.02 -2.80
N ASP A 711 18.73 32.44 -3.69
CA ASP A 711 18.35 33.00 -5.00
C ASP A 711 17.74 31.95 -5.90
N GLU A 712 18.34 30.76 -5.98
CA GLU A 712 17.79 29.62 -6.71
C GLU A 712 16.47 29.15 -6.09
N ALA A 713 16.37 29.09 -4.77
CA ALA A 713 15.14 28.70 -4.08
C ALA A 713 13.97 29.67 -4.37
N ILE A 714 14.24 30.98 -4.34
CA ILE A 714 13.26 32.03 -4.66
C ILE A 714 12.86 31.97 -6.14
N GLU A 715 13.81 31.80 -7.04
CA GLU A 715 13.54 31.76 -8.48
C GLU A 715 12.66 30.55 -8.83
N VAL A 716 12.96 29.36 -8.29
CA VAL A 716 12.13 28.16 -8.47
C VAL A 716 10.68 28.40 -8.04
N LEU A 717 10.44 29.04 -6.89
CA LEU A 717 9.09 29.32 -6.40
C LEU A 717 8.42 30.54 -7.06
N SER A 718 9.17 31.38 -7.75
CA SER A 718 8.62 32.50 -8.52
C SER A 718 8.07 32.03 -9.87
N ARG A 719 8.64 30.98 -10.49
CA ARG A 719 8.20 30.45 -11.79
C ARG A 719 6.71 30.10 -11.83
N PRO A 720 6.09 29.40 -10.86
CA PRO A 720 4.66 29.11 -10.91
C PRO A 720 3.79 30.36 -10.88
N ILE A 721 4.22 31.40 -10.17
CA ILE A 721 3.50 32.67 -10.05
C ILE A 721 3.59 33.43 -11.37
N GLU A 722 4.79 33.54 -11.94
CA GLU A 722 5.05 34.24 -13.21
C GLU A 722 4.35 33.57 -14.38
N ASN A 723 4.35 32.23 -14.41
CA ASN A 723 3.68 31.43 -15.43
C ASN A 723 2.17 31.22 -15.16
N LYS A 724 1.62 31.83 -14.10
CA LYS A 724 0.20 31.74 -13.73
C LYS A 724 -0.31 30.29 -13.62
N MET A 725 0.51 29.41 -13.05
CA MET A 725 0.12 28.03 -12.81
C MET A 725 -1.06 28.00 -11.84
N ASP A 726 -2.01 27.10 -12.10
CA ASP A 726 -3.28 27.03 -11.40
C ASP A 726 -3.15 26.93 -9.86
N PHE A 727 -2.21 26.10 -9.38
CA PHE A 727 -1.98 25.95 -7.94
C PHE A 727 -1.38 27.21 -7.29
N ALA A 728 -0.71 28.09 -8.04
CA ALA A 728 -0.09 29.29 -7.47
C ALA A 728 -1.15 30.23 -6.88
N GLY A 729 -2.36 30.28 -7.44
CA GLY A 729 -3.47 31.06 -6.85
C GLY A 729 -4.10 30.42 -5.61
N ARG A 730 -3.75 29.18 -5.27
CA ARG A 730 -4.51 28.35 -4.31
C ARG A 730 -3.66 27.66 -3.24
N TYR A 731 -2.33 27.64 -3.35
CA TYR A 731 -1.45 26.91 -2.44
C TYR A 731 -0.58 27.83 -1.55
N PRO A 732 -0.99 28.10 -0.29
CA PRO A 732 -0.34 29.09 0.57
C PRO A 732 1.12 28.80 0.92
N MET A 733 1.52 27.53 0.98
CA MET A 733 2.89 27.18 1.36
C MET A 733 3.94 27.76 0.42
N VAL A 734 3.64 27.94 -0.88
CA VAL A 734 4.56 28.62 -1.81
C VAL A 734 4.92 30.02 -1.31
N TYR A 735 3.93 30.75 -0.79
CA TYR A 735 4.08 32.11 -0.32
C TYR A 735 4.70 32.20 1.08
N TYR A 736 4.38 31.25 1.97
CA TYR A 736 5.10 31.13 3.23
C TYR A 736 6.59 30.87 3.01
N TYR A 737 6.95 29.93 2.12
CA TYR A 737 8.35 29.66 1.78
C TYR A 737 9.04 30.86 1.14
N LEU A 738 8.40 31.55 0.18
CA LEU A 738 8.94 32.79 -0.39
C LEU A 738 9.17 33.85 0.68
N GLY A 739 8.20 34.06 1.57
CA GLY A 739 8.31 34.97 2.71
C GLY A 739 9.56 34.70 3.55
N TYR A 740 9.74 33.42 3.93
CA TYR A 740 10.90 32.95 4.68
C TYR A 740 12.22 33.13 3.92
N PHE A 741 12.32 32.68 2.66
CA PHE A 741 13.56 32.80 1.89
C PHE A 741 14.00 34.24 1.65
N TYR A 742 13.06 35.17 1.42
CA TYR A 742 13.39 36.59 1.33
C TYR A 742 13.90 37.18 2.66
N GLN A 743 13.46 36.66 3.80
CA GLN A 743 14.00 37.05 5.10
C GLN A 743 15.41 36.49 5.37
N GLN A 744 15.68 35.26 4.93
CA GLN A 744 17.01 34.63 5.13
C GLN A 744 18.10 35.22 4.24
N LYS A 745 17.73 35.80 3.09
CA LYS A 745 18.67 36.31 2.10
C LYS A 745 19.40 37.58 2.59
N SER A 746 20.68 37.46 2.96
CA SER A 746 21.56 38.58 3.34
C SER A 746 22.08 39.41 2.15
N GLY A 747 22.20 40.73 2.31
CA GLY A 747 22.60 41.67 1.27
C GLY A 747 23.09 43.00 1.83
N SER A 748 23.12 44.05 1.00
CA SER A 748 23.40 45.41 1.49
C SER A 748 22.23 45.92 2.35
N PRO A 749 22.43 46.83 3.31
CA PRO A 749 21.36 47.30 4.20
C PRO A 749 20.09 47.81 3.49
N LEU A 750 20.24 48.49 2.34
CA LEU A 750 19.13 48.93 1.49
C LEU A 750 18.46 47.76 0.76
N GLY A 751 19.25 46.81 0.27
CA GLY A 751 18.76 45.56 -0.30
C GLY A 751 17.98 44.73 0.72
N ASP A 752 18.41 44.72 1.97
CA ASP A 752 17.76 43.99 3.07
C ASP A 752 16.43 44.60 3.48
N ALA A 753 16.29 45.94 3.44
CA ALA A 753 15.00 46.59 3.66
C ALA A 753 13.97 46.22 2.57
N LEU A 754 14.38 46.25 1.30
CA LEU A 754 13.52 45.86 0.17
C LEU A 754 13.13 44.38 0.21
N ARG A 755 14.06 43.50 0.59
CA ARG A 755 13.81 42.05 0.74
C ARG A 755 12.87 41.77 1.90
N ARG A 756 13.05 42.43 3.05
CA ARG A 756 12.13 42.32 4.19
C ARG A 756 10.72 42.75 3.80
N ASN A 757 10.56 43.85 3.07
CA ASN A 757 9.25 44.27 2.57
C ASN A 757 8.61 43.22 1.64
N LYS A 758 9.38 42.64 0.71
CA LYS A 758 8.91 41.52 -0.12
C LYS A 758 8.51 40.31 0.72
N GLY A 759 9.31 39.92 1.72
CA GLY A 759 9.01 38.81 2.61
C GLY A 759 7.68 39.01 3.36
N SER A 760 7.51 40.17 3.99
CA SER A 760 6.28 40.60 4.67
C SER A 760 5.05 40.56 3.76
N LYS A 761 5.19 40.99 2.49
CA LYS A 761 4.13 40.93 1.49
C LYS A 761 3.70 39.49 1.21
N TYR A 762 4.65 38.56 1.08
CA TYR A 762 4.33 37.16 0.80
C TYR A 762 3.68 36.45 1.97
N PHE A 763 4.12 36.69 3.21
CA PHE A 763 3.41 36.19 4.39
C PHE A 763 1.97 36.71 4.47
N SER A 764 1.78 38.00 4.23
CA SER A 764 0.44 38.62 4.23
C SER A 764 -0.49 38.06 3.15
N LEU A 765 0.08 37.65 2.01
CA LEU A 765 -0.67 36.98 0.94
C LEU A 765 -1.01 35.54 1.32
N ALA A 766 -0.05 34.78 1.86
CA ALA A 766 -0.23 33.40 2.30
C ALA A 766 -1.39 33.27 3.30
N ALA A 767 -1.45 34.17 4.30
CA ALA A 767 -2.49 34.19 5.33
C ALA A 767 -3.93 34.34 4.79
N LYS A 768 -4.10 34.86 3.57
CA LYS A 768 -5.42 35.12 2.94
C LYS A 768 -5.82 34.08 1.90
N MET A 769 -4.96 33.12 1.61
CA MET A 769 -5.21 32.09 0.59
C MET A 769 -6.13 30.97 1.12
N PRO A 770 -6.82 30.24 0.22
CA PRO A 770 -7.63 29.09 0.59
C PRO A 770 -6.78 27.97 1.20
N SER A 771 -7.40 27.14 2.03
CA SER A 771 -6.74 26.01 2.72
C SER A 771 -6.91 24.66 2.06
N ASP A 772 -7.71 24.58 1.02
CA ASP A 772 -8.10 23.33 0.38
C ASP A 772 -6.88 22.59 -0.18
N TYR A 773 -6.79 21.29 0.11
CA TYR A 773 -5.71 20.39 -0.33
C TYR A 773 -4.29 20.81 0.07
N CYS A 774 -4.13 21.74 1.01
CA CYS A 774 -2.82 22.19 1.49
C CYS A 774 -2.42 21.47 2.80
N PHE A 775 -1.55 20.46 2.65
CA PHE A 775 -1.16 19.52 3.72
C PHE A 775 0.38 19.51 3.90
N PRO A 776 0.96 20.49 4.61
CA PRO A 776 2.41 20.58 4.78
C PRO A 776 2.98 19.42 5.61
N TYR A 777 4.12 18.87 5.19
CA TYR A 777 4.70 17.66 5.78
C TYR A 777 6.23 17.69 5.94
N ARG A 778 6.88 18.76 5.49
CA ARG A 778 8.35 18.92 5.58
C ARG A 778 8.71 19.48 6.95
N LEU A 779 9.72 18.93 7.63
CA LEU A 779 10.19 19.50 8.90
C LEU A 779 10.70 20.93 8.73
N GLU A 780 11.25 21.26 7.56
CA GLU A 780 11.67 22.61 7.19
C GLU A 780 10.50 23.61 7.19
N SER A 781 9.25 23.16 7.01
CA SER A 781 8.07 24.02 7.10
C SER A 781 7.80 24.51 8.53
N ILE A 782 8.34 23.85 9.57
CA ILE A 782 8.17 24.30 10.97
C ILE A 782 8.78 25.69 11.15
N GLU A 783 10.03 25.89 10.71
CA GLU A 783 10.72 27.17 10.82
C GLU A 783 10.06 28.24 9.94
N VAL A 784 9.61 27.86 8.74
CA VAL A 784 8.90 28.75 7.81
C VAL A 784 7.60 29.27 8.43
N LEU A 785 6.78 28.39 9.01
CA LEU A 785 5.51 28.77 9.63
C LEU A 785 5.71 29.53 10.94
N ASN A 786 6.71 29.17 11.75
CA ASN A 786 7.08 29.95 12.93
C ASN A 786 7.53 31.36 12.56
N SER A 787 8.33 31.53 11.50
CA SER A 787 8.73 32.87 11.02
C SER A 787 7.54 33.72 10.57
N ALA A 788 6.52 33.08 9.98
CA ALA A 788 5.27 33.76 9.61
C ALA A 788 4.45 34.17 10.85
N ILE A 789 4.39 33.33 11.88
CA ILE A 789 3.73 33.62 13.17
C ILE A 789 4.48 34.73 13.93
N GLU A 790 5.80 34.73 13.91
CA GLU A 790 6.63 35.80 14.48
C GLU A 790 6.36 37.14 13.76
N TYR A 791 6.22 37.11 12.44
CA TYR A 791 5.86 38.29 11.65
C TYR A 791 4.42 38.77 11.94
N ASN A 792 3.45 37.86 12.02
CA ASN A 792 2.05 38.15 12.31
C ASN A 792 1.46 37.11 13.29
N PRO A 793 1.43 37.41 14.60
CA PRO A 793 0.85 36.51 15.60
C PRO A 793 -0.66 36.26 15.46
N SER A 794 -1.34 37.03 14.60
CA SER A 794 -2.77 36.87 14.27
C SER A 794 -2.99 36.10 12.96
N ASP A 795 -1.98 35.40 12.43
CA ASP A 795 -2.17 34.50 11.29
C ASP A 795 -2.79 33.16 11.73
N ALA A 796 -4.12 33.08 11.68
CA ALA A 796 -4.84 31.84 11.99
C ALA A 796 -4.45 30.67 11.07
N ARG A 797 -4.08 30.94 9.81
CA ARG A 797 -3.76 29.92 8.81
C ARG A 797 -2.39 29.29 9.08
N ALA A 798 -1.38 30.09 9.42
CA ALA A 798 -0.06 29.57 9.81
C ALA A 798 -0.15 28.61 11.00
N HIS A 799 -0.94 28.96 12.03
CA HIS A 799 -1.24 28.06 13.15
C HIS A 799 -1.95 26.77 12.70
N TYR A 800 -2.95 26.87 11.81
CA TYR A 800 -3.64 25.69 11.27
C TYR A 800 -2.69 24.73 10.53
N TYR A 801 -1.86 25.27 9.63
CA TYR A 801 -0.89 24.51 8.86
C TYR A 801 0.17 23.85 9.74
N LEU A 802 0.66 24.57 10.75
CA LEU A 802 1.62 24.03 11.70
C LEU A 802 0.99 22.91 12.54
N GLY A 803 -0.27 23.07 12.96
CA GLY A 803 -1.02 22.00 13.62
C GLY A 803 -1.17 20.75 12.73
N ASN A 804 -1.49 20.93 11.44
CA ASN A 804 -1.60 19.80 10.51
C ASN A 804 -0.28 19.05 10.33
N LEU A 805 0.82 19.77 10.12
CA LEU A 805 2.16 19.19 10.01
C LEU A 805 2.52 18.40 11.27
N LEU A 806 2.22 18.96 12.44
CA LEU A 806 2.65 18.40 13.72
C LEU A 806 1.77 17.25 14.20
N TYR A 807 0.53 17.06 13.76
CA TYR A 807 -0.38 16.16 14.48
C TYR A 807 0.10 14.71 14.59
N ASP A 808 0.55 14.09 13.50
CA ASP A 808 1.08 12.72 13.53
C ASP A 808 2.48 12.62 14.19
N LEU A 809 3.16 13.75 14.45
CA LEU A 809 4.51 13.83 15.01
C LEU A 809 4.54 14.23 16.50
N GLN A 810 3.72 15.21 16.85
CA GLN A 810 3.63 15.94 18.11
C GLN A 810 2.15 16.36 18.36
N PRO A 811 1.25 15.40 18.62
CA PRO A 811 -0.20 15.66 18.63
C PRO A 811 -0.63 16.72 19.65
N GLN A 812 0.03 16.76 20.81
CA GLN A 812 -0.23 17.77 21.85
C GLN A 812 0.14 19.20 21.39
N ALA A 813 1.27 19.36 20.68
CA ALA A 813 1.65 20.66 20.14
C ALA A 813 0.69 21.07 19.01
N ALA A 814 0.29 20.13 18.16
CA ALA A 814 -0.65 20.37 17.08
C ALA A 814 -2.00 20.91 17.59
N ILE A 815 -2.55 20.28 18.63
CA ILE A 815 -3.81 20.71 19.27
C ILE A 815 -3.69 22.15 19.76
N LYS A 816 -2.60 22.53 20.45
CA LYS A 816 -2.37 23.92 20.89
C LYS A 816 -2.36 24.91 19.73
N HIS A 817 -1.73 24.56 18.61
CA HIS A 817 -1.76 25.42 17.42
C HIS A 817 -3.16 25.54 16.82
N TRP A 818 -3.94 24.45 16.75
CA TRP A 818 -5.32 24.52 16.31
C TRP A 818 -6.21 25.31 17.27
N GLU A 819 -6.01 25.22 18.59
CA GLU A 819 -6.72 26.03 19.57
C GLU A 819 -6.44 27.52 19.37
N LYS A 820 -5.17 27.87 19.08
CA LYS A 820 -4.78 29.24 18.75
C LYS A 820 -5.40 29.70 17.43
N SER A 821 -5.42 28.85 16.41
CA SER A 821 -6.10 29.14 15.14
C SER A 821 -7.59 29.42 15.35
N ARG A 822 -8.29 28.58 16.13
CA ARG A 822 -9.70 28.78 16.51
C ARG A 822 -9.92 30.07 17.29
N GLN A 823 -8.99 30.43 18.19
CA GLN A 823 -9.08 31.68 18.96
C GLN A 823 -9.04 32.91 18.04
N ILE A 824 -8.23 32.86 16.98
CA ILE A 824 -8.09 33.96 16.01
C ILE A 824 -9.26 33.97 15.01
N ASP A 825 -9.65 32.81 14.47
CA ASP A 825 -10.76 32.65 13.51
C ASP A 825 -11.69 31.49 13.94
N ASN A 826 -12.74 31.84 14.69
CA ASN A 826 -13.72 30.87 15.19
C ASN A 826 -14.73 30.40 14.12
N LEU A 827 -14.70 30.97 12.91
CA LEU A 827 -15.54 30.53 11.79
C LEU A 827 -14.82 29.50 10.90
N PHE A 828 -13.54 29.23 11.17
CA PHE A 828 -12.77 28.27 10.40
C PHE A 828 -13.17 26.82 10.72
N ALA A 829 -14.22 26.33 10.04
CA ALA A 829 -14.88 25.07 10.34
C ALA A 829 -13.94 23.84 10.41
N ILE A 830 -12.93 23.78 9.54
CA ILE A 830 -11.97 22.64 9.51
C ILE A 830 -11.09 22.57 10.77
N VAL A 831 -10.78 23.70 11.40
CA VAL A 831 -10.03 23.73 12.66
C VAL A 831 -10.86 23.14 13.78
N HIS A 832 -12.16 23.45 13.84
CA HIS A 832 -13.07 22.82 14.80
C HIS A 832 -13.15 21.31 14.60
N ARG A 833 -13.22 20.84 13.35
CA ARG A 833 -13.16 19.41 13.04
C ARG A 833 -11.83 18.78 13.49
N ASN A 834 -10.70 19.40 13.20
CA ASN A 834 -9.38 18.89 13.61
C ASN A 834 -9.21 18.87 15.14
N LEU A 835 -9.72 19.88 15.84
CA LEU A 835 -9.77 19.89 17.30
C LEU A 835 -10.66 18.78 17.84
N GLY A 836 -11.85 18.57 17.25
CA GLY A 836 -12.70 17.43 17.57
C GLY A 836 -11.95 16.11 17.45
N TRP A 837 -11.25 15.92 16.33
CA TRP A 837 -10.41 14.74 16.11
C TRP A 837 -9.30 14.58 17.17
N GLY A 838 -8.55 15.65 17.47
CA GLY A 838 -7.45 15.64 18.44
C GLY A 838 -7.91 15.41 19.88
N TYR A 839 -8.99 16.05 20.31
CA TYR A 839 -9.51 15.90 21.67
C TYR A 839 -9.94 14.47 21.97
N TYR A 840 -10.64 13.79 21.04
CA TYR A 840 -11.01 12.40 21.24
C TYR A 840 -9.80 11.45 21.13
N ARG A 841 -9.00 11.55 20.05
CA ARG A 841 -7.98 10.53 19.77
C ARG A 841 -6.71 10.70 20.60
N THR A 842 -6.34 11.93 20.95
CA THR A 842 -5.13 12.23 21.74
C THR A 842 -5.46 12.50 23.20
N GLU A 843 -6.39 13.42 23.50
CA GLU A 843 -6.71 13.80 24.89
C GLU A 843 -7.70 12.84 25.58
N ARG A 844 -8.36 11.96 24.81
CA ARG A 844 -9.44 11.07 25.28
C ARG A 844 -10.63 11.82 25.89
N ASP A 845 -10.87 13.06 25.42
CA ASP A 845 -11.97 13.92 25.86
C ASP A 845 -13.12 13.92 24.83
N THR A 846 -14.03 12.96 24.99
CA THR A 846 -15.21 12.78 24.13
C THR A 846 -16.17 13.97 24.17
N PRO A 847 -16.56 14.53 25.34
CA PRO A 847 -17.45 15.71 25.38
C PRO A 847 -16.89 16.95 24.65
N LYS A 848 -15.61 17.27 24.86
CA LYS A 848 -14.95 18.40 24.20
C LYS A 848 -14.81 18.18 22.69
N SER A 849 -14.60 16.91 22.29
CA SER A 849 -14.59 16.49 20.89
C SER A 849 -15.94 16.72 20.21
N ILE A 850 -17.02 16.21 20.81
CA ILE A 850 -18.40 16.38 20.34
C ILE A 850 -18.73 17.86 20.14
N THR A 851 -18.45 18.69 21.14
CA THR A 851 -18.72 20.15 21.08
C THR A 851 -18.02 20.80 19.90
N SER A 852 -16.78 20.40 19.61
CA SER A 852 -16.00 20.94 18.49
C SER A 852 -16.57 20.47 17.14
N TYR A 853 -17.00 19.21 17.01
CA TYR A 853 -17.66 18.72 15.80
C TYR A 853 -19.03 19.35 15.55
N GLU A 854 -19.85 19.52 16.59
CA GLU A 854 -21.13 20.25 16.51
C GLU A 854 -20.88 21.69 16.00
N LYS A 855 -19.82 22.35 16.51
CA LYS A 855 -19.42 23.68 16.02
C LYS A 855 -18.91 23.65 14.57
N ALA A 856 -18.15 22.63 14.17
CA ALA A 856 -17.70 22.47 12.79
C ALA A 856 -18.89 22.39 11.82
N ILE A 857 -19.86 21.52 12.11
CA ILE A 857 -21.08 21.35 11.32
C ILE A 857 -21.93 22.64 11.31
N ALA A 858 -22.03 23.34 12.44
CA ALA A 858 -22.72 24.63 12.50
C ALA A 858 -22.08 25.69 11.58
N CYS A 859 -20.75 25.67 11.43
CA CYS A 859 -20.04 26.55 10.50
C CYS A 859 -20.14 26.07 9.04
N ASN A 860 -20.26 24.76 8.77
CA ASN A 860 -20.44 24.22 7.43
C ASN A 860 -21.20 22.88 7.43
N LYS A 861 -22.46 22.91 7.02
CA LYS A 861 -23.38 21.76 7.00
C LYS A 861 -23.24 20.85 5.78
N GLU A 862 -22.43 21.22 4.79
CA GLU A 862 -22.32 20.54 3.49
C GLU A 862 -21.28 19.40 3.47
N LYS A 863 -20.72 19.04 4.63
CA LYS A 863 -19.63 18.05 4.75
C LYS A 863 -20.15 16.70 5.27
N PRO A 864 -20.53 15.75 4.39
CA PRO A 864 -21.12 14.47 4.80
C PRO A 864 -20.25 13.66 5.78
N ARG A 865 -18.93 13.64 5.61
CA ARG A 865 -18.03 12.89 6.51
C ARG A 865 -18.10 13.38 7.96
N TRP A 866 -18.33 14.67 8.19
CA TRP A 866 -18.38 15.21 9.56
C TRP A 866 -19.56 14.63 10.35
N TYR A 867 -20.64 14.22 9.68
CA TYR A 867 -21.75 13.51 10.30
C TYR A 867 -21.39 12.07 10.67
N VAL A 868 -20.55 11.38 9.87
CA VAL A 868 -20.00 10.06 10.25
C VAL A 868 -19.15 10.21 11.51
N GLU A 869 -18.19 11.15 11.47
CA GLU A 869 -17.24 11.37 12.56
C GLU A 869 -17.96 11.80 13.85
N LEU A 870 -18.98 12.66 13.75
CA LEU A 870 -19.78 13.06 14.90
C LEU A 870 -20.69 11.93 15.40
N ASP A 871 -21.33 11.14 14.53
CA ASP A 871 -22.19 10.05 14.98
C ASP A 871 -21.39 8.90 15.63
N ASP A 872 -20.17 8.63 15.16
CA ASP A 872 -19.24 7.71 15.83
C ASP A 872 -18.86 8.25 17.24
N LEU A 873 -18.64 9.55 17.38
CA LEU A 873 -18.38 10.20 18.68
C LEU A 873 -19.61 10.21 19.59
N TYR A 874 -20.81 10.40 19.04
CA TYR A 874 -22.05 10.31 19.78
C TYR A 874 -22.31 8.88 20.26
N GLU A 875 -22.03 7.87 19.45
CA GLU A 875 -22.08 6.47 19.86
C GLU A 875 -21.13 6.20 21.02
N LEU A 876 -19.88 6.65 20.90
CA LEU A 876 -18.89 6.53 21.96
C LEU A 876 -19.29 7.27 23.24
N GLY A 877 -19.82 8.49 23.10
CA GLY A 877 -20.33 9.30 24.21
C GLY A 877 -21.67 8.81 24.77
N ASN A 878 -22.15 7.65 24.31
CA ASN A 878 -23.42 7.03 24.71
C ASN A 878 -24.63 7.99 24.58
N VAL A 879 -24.59 8.86 23.57
CA VAL A 879 -25.66 9.83 23.30
C VAL A 879 -26.93 9.10 22.86
N PRO A 880 -28.13 9.48 23.35
CA PRO A 880 -29.38 8.79 23.01
C PRO A 880 -29.62 8.67 21.50
N THR A 881 -30.05 7.48 21.07
CA THR A 881 -30.34 7.16 19.66
C THR A 881 -31.24 8.20 18.99
N GLN A 882 -32.22 8.75 19.70
CA GLN A 882 -33.15 9.74 19.16
C GLN A 882 -32.47 11.05 18.77
N LYS A 883 -31.55 11.57 19.61
CA LYS A 883 -30.78 12.79 19.28
C LYS A 883 -29.90 12.55 18.04
N ARG A 884 -29.27 11.37 17.99
CA ARG A 884 -28.38 10.98 16.90
C ARG A 884 -29.12 10.84 15.57
N LEU A 885 -30.26 10.16 15.59
CA LEU A 885 -31.09 9.97 14.41
C LEU A 885 -31.65 11.31 13.90
N ALA A 886 -32.15 12.16 14.80
CA ALA A 886 -32.66 13.48 14.44
C ALA A 886 -31.59 14.34 13.74
N LEU A 887 -30.34 14.33 14.20
CA LEU A 887 -29.24 15.05 13.53
C LEU A 887 -29.09 14.60 12.06
N LEU A 888 -29.13 13.30 11.80
CA LEU A 888 -28.93 12.76 10.45
C LEU A 888 -30.17 13.03 9.57
N GLU A 889 -31.38 12.80 10.10
CA GLU A 889 -32.65 13.04 9.38
C GLU A 889 -32.81 14.53 9.00
N GLU A 890 -32.51 15.45 9.93
CA GLU A 890 -32.57 16.91 9.66
C GLU A 890 -31.59 17.36 8.58
N ASN A 891 -30.50 16.61 8.37
CA ASN A 891 -29.45 16.90 7.39
C ASN A 891 -29.38 15.85 6.27
N HIS A 892 -30.46 15.10 6.05
CA HIS A 892 -30.53 13.95 5.14
C HIS A 892 -29.96 14.25 3.74
N ARG A 893 -30.27 15.43 3.17
CA ARG A 893 -29.77 15.87 1.86
C ARG A 893 -28.24 15.89 1.75
N THR A 894 -27.53 16.19 2.84
CA THR A 894 -26.07 16.10 2.88
C THR A 894 -25.62 14.68 3.17
N VAL A 895 -26.25 14.01 4.14
CA VAL A 895 -25.90 12.65 4.60
C VAL A 895 -25.95 11.64 3.44
N ILE A 896 -26.92 11.72 2.53
CA ILE A 896 -27.02 10.79 1.39
C ILE A 896 -25.97 11.00 0.30
N LYS A 897 -25.21 12.11 0.31
CA LYS A 897 -24.16 12.38 -0.69
C LYS A 897 -23.00 11.37 -0.58
N ARG A 898 -22.87 10.65 0.53
CA ARG A 898 -21.91 9.57 0.69
C ARG A 898 -22.55 8.34 1.32
N LYS A 899 -22.09 7.17 0.89
CA LYS A 899 -22.64 5.87 1.32
C LYS A 899 -22.32 5.52 2.76
N ASP A 900 -21.18 5.97 3.30
CA ASP A 900 -20.80 5.75 4.69
C ASP A 900 -21.64 6.59 5.66
N SER A 901 -21.87 7.87 5.36
CA SER A 901 -22.79 8.72 6.14
C SER A 901 -24.22 8.20 6.07
N PHE A 902 -24.68 7.79 4.89
CA PHE A 902 -26.02 7.22 4.74
C PHE A 902 -26.19 5.90 5.51
N LEU A 903 -25.15 5.05 5.54
CA LEU A 903 -25.18 3.82 6.32
C LEU A 903 -25.36 4.09 7.82
N ARG A 904 -24.78 5.18 8.38
CA ARG A 904 -24.99 5.56 9.78
C ARG A 904 -26.47 5.86 10.07
N GLU A 905 -27.14 6.57 9.17
CA GLU A 905 -28.59 6.85 9.26
C GLU A 905 -29.40 5.55 9.25
N ILE A 906 -29.12 4.65 8.31
CA ILE A 906 -29.79 3.33 8.21
C ILE A 906 -29.59 2.50 9.49
N ILE A 907 -28.37 2.47 10.04
CA ILE A 907 -28.09 1.77 11.31
C ILE A 907 -28.99 2.33 12.43
N LEU A 908 -29.11 3.65 12.54
CA LEU A 908 -29.93 4.29 13.56
C LEU A 908 -31.43 4.06 13.35
N LEU A 909 -31.91 4.00 12.10
CA LEU A 909 -33.28 3.60 11.80
C LEU A 909 -33.58 2.19 12.32
N VAL A 910 -32.67 1.23 12.11
CA VAL A 910 -32.82 -0.13 12.65
C VAL A 910 -32.82 -0.13 14.18
N ILE A 911 -31.92 0.62 14.83
CA ILE A 911 -31.88 0.73 16.30
C ILE A 911 -33.14 1.40 16.85
N ALA A 912 -33.72 2.36 16.14
CA ALA A 912 -34.96 3.05 16.50
C ALA A 912 -36.24 2.23 16.21
N GLY A 913 -36.12 1.07 15.56
CA GLY A 913 -37.26 0.23 15.20
C GLY A 913 -38.01 0.65 13.93
N LYS A 914 -37.45 1.58 13.14
CA LYS A 914 -37.99 2.04 11.86
C LYS A 914 -37.56 1.10 10.71
N TYR A 915 -37.93 -0.18 10.81
CA TYR A 915 -37.41 -1.23 9.92
C TYR A 915 -37.83 -1.08 8.46
N ASP A 916 -39.06 -0.63 8.18
CA ASP A 916 -39.57 -0.50 6.82
C ASP A 916 -38.77 0.55 6.00
N GLU A 917 -38.45 1.68 6.63
CA GLU A 917 -37.63 2.75 6.05
C GLU A 917 -36.19 2.27 5.81
N ALA A 918 -35.58 1.62 6.80
CA ALA A 918 -34.24 1.06 6.67
C ALA A 918 -34.14 0.03 5.54
N ILE A 919 -35.13 -0.88 5.42
CA ILE A 919 -35.19 -1.88 4.36
C ILE A 919 -35.40 -1.22 2.99
N GLY A 920 -36.25 -0.19 2.89
CA GLY A 920 -36.43 0.59 1.66
C GLY A 920 -35.12 1.23 1.21
N PHE A 921 -34.43 1.93 2.12
CA PHE A 921 -33.12 2.53 1.81
C PHE A 921 -32.07 1.52 1.39
N LEU A 922 -32.01 0.35 2.04
CA LEU A 922 -31.10 -0.73 1.66
C LEU A 922 -31.45 -1.37 0.32
N ALA A 923 -32.73 -1.42 -0.09
CA ALA A 923 -33.16 -1.99 -1.35
C ALA A 923 -32.95 -1.03 -2.53
N ASP A 924 -33.20 0.27 -2.32
CA ASP A 924 -33.22 1.28 -3.38
C ASP A 924 -31.84 1.88 -3.69
N ASN A 925 -30.80 1.49 -2.95
CA ASN A 925 -29.46 2.06 -3.07
C ASN A 925 -28.39 0.99 -3.29
N HIS A 926 -27.42 1.32 -4.14
CA HIS A 926 -26.18 0.58 -4.24
C HIS A 926 -25.15 1.10 -3.23
N PHE A 927 -24.38 0.19 -2.64
CA PHE A 927 -23.33 0.47 -1.66
C PHE A 927 -22.00 -0.13 -2.09
N HIS A 928 -20.92 0.61 -1.85
CA HIS A 928 -19.56 0.18 -2.12
C HIS A 928 -18.91 -0.32 -0.83
N VAL A 929 -18.31 -1.52 -0.88
CA VAL A 929 -17.57 -2.09 0.25
C VAL A 929 -16.06 -1.90 0.07
N ARG A 930 -15.36 -1.77 1.20
CA ARG A 930 -13.90 -1.81 1.28
C ARG A 930 -13.37 -3.23 1.38
N GLU A 931 -12.09 -3.43 1.06
CA GLU A 931 -11.41 -4.70 1.35
C GLU A 931 -11.57 -5.08 2.83
N GLY A 932 -11.98 -6.32 3.09
CA GLY A 932 -12.23 -6.81 4.45
C GLY A 932 -13.47 -6.24 5.14
N GLY A 933 -14.25 -5.37 4.46
CA GLY A 933 -15.53 -4.84 4.94
C GLY A 933 -16.72 -5.77 4.71
N GLY A 934 -17.92 -5.25 4.94
CA GLY A 934 -19.18 -5.97 4.73
C GLY A 934 -20.21 -5.82 5.86
N GLU A 935 -20.03 -4.84 6.77
CA GLU A 935 -20.97 -4.61 7.88
C GLU A 935 -22.41 -4.37 7.41
N ILE A 936 -22.60 -3.80 6.22
CA ILE A 936 -23.92 -3.46 5.68
C ILE A 936 -24.84 -4.67 5.52
N HIS A 937 -24.31 -5.83 5.13
CA HIS A 937 -25.11 -7.06 5.07
C HIS A 937 -25.64 -7.43 6.46
N GLY A 938 -24.83 -7.23 7.50
CA GLY A 938 -25.28 -7.39 8.89
C GLY A 938 -26.46 -6.49 9.24
N VAL A 939 -26.44 -5.23 8.80
CA VAL A 939 -27.55 -4.26 9.00
C VAL A 939 -28.81 -4.72 8.26
N PHE A 940 -28.68 -5.21 7.03
CA PHE A 940 -29.77 -5.79 6.25
C PHE A 940 -30.39 -7.01 6.94
N VAL A 941 -29.56 -7.95 7.41
CA VAL A 941 -30.02 -9.11 8.19
C VAL A 941 -30.74 -8.65 9.46
N ASP A 942 -30.18 -7.69 10.19
CA ASP A 942 -30.76 -7.19 11.44
C ASP A 942 -32.13 -6.54 11.21
N ALA A 943 -32.28 -5.71 10.17
CA ALA A 943 -33.55 -5.06 9.83
C ALA A 943 -34.66 -6.08 9.53
N HIS A 944 -34.37 -7.08 8.69
CA HIS A 944 -35.33 -8.12 8.34
C HIS A 944 -35.66 -9.05 9.51
N LEU A 945 -34.66 -9.50 10.27
CA LEU A 945 -34.90 -10.37 11.43
C LEU A 945 -35.77 -9.66 12.48
N LEU A 946 -35.48 -8.40 12.81
CA LEU A 946 -36.25 -7.69 13.84
C LEU A 946 -37.68 -7.37 13.38
N ARG A 947 -37.87 -6.97 12.12
CA ARG A 947 -39.22 -6.83 11.54
C ARG A 947 -39.99 -8.15 11.54
N GLY A 948 -39.33 -9.24 11.17
CA GLY A 948 -39.92 -10.59 11.18
C GLY A 948 -40.32 -11.05 12.59
N ILE A 949 -39.51 -10.77 13.62
CA ILE A 949 -39.85 -11.05 15.03
C ILE A 949 -41.10 -10.27 15.44
N GLN A 950 -41.17 -8.98 15.11
CA GLN A 950 -42.35 -8.14 15.38
C GLN A 950 -43.61 -8.67 14.66
N GLN A 951 -43.46 -9.14 13.43
CA GLN A 951 -44.57 -9.74 12.68
C GLN A 951 -45.04 -11.08 13.28
N LEU A 952 -44.12 -11.94 13.76
CA LEU A 952 -44.49 -13.15 14.49
C LEU A 952 -45.29 -12.83 15.75
N LYS A 953 -44.86 -11.86 16.55
CA LYS A 953 -45.61 -11.38 17.72
C LYS A 953 -47.02 -10.91 17.36
N ASN A 954 -47.13 -10.20 16.24
CA ASN A 954 -48.38 -9.74 15.68
C ASN A 954 -49.19 -10.83 14.94
N LYS A 955 -48.82 -12.11 15.09
CA LYS A 955 -49.46 -13.29 14.47
C LYS A 955 -49.45 -13.29 12.93
N LYS A 956 -48.62 -12.45 12.29
CA LYS A 956 -48.44 -12.36 10.82
C LYS A 956 -47.36 -13.34 10.36
N LYS A 957 -47.62 -14.64 10.52
CA LYS A 957 -46.63 -15.72 10.39
C LYS A 957 -46.00 -15.82 9.00
N GLU A 958 -46.79 -15.68 7.95
CA GLU A 958 -46.34 -15.75 6.56
C GLU A 958 -45.44 -14.58 6.19
N ARG A 959 -45.75 -13.37 6.69
CA ARG A 959 -44.89 -12.20 6.48
C ARG A 959 -43.56 -12.37 7.21
N ALA A 960 -43.60 -12.89 8.44
CA ALA A 960 -42.39 -13.11 9.20
C ALA A 960 -41.47 -14.15 8.54
N LEU A 961 -42.05 -15.21 7.99
CA LEU A 961 -41.30 -16.19 7.21
C LEU A 961 -40.60 -15.53 6.01
N LYS A 962 -41.28 -14.66 5.27
CA LYS A 962 -40.68 -13.91 4.15
C LYS A 962 -39.53 -13.04 4.61
N ASP A 963 -39.67 -12.34 5.73
CA ASP A 963 -38.60 -11.52 6.30
C ASP A 963 -37.38 -12.35 6.69
N PHE A 964 -37.57 -13.49 7.37
CA PHE A 964 -36.45 -14.37 7.71
C PHE A 964 -35.79 -15.02 6.49
N GLN A 965 -36.55 -15.27 5.43
CA GLN A 965 -36.01 -15.74 4.16
C GLN A 965 -35.19 -14.64 3.47
N ALA A 966 -35.70 -13.41 3.41
CA ALA A 966 -34.96 -12.26 2.88
C ALA A 966 -33.66 -12.03 3.65
N ALA A 967 -33.66 -12.17 4.98
CA ALA A 967 -32.44 -12.10 5.79
C ALA A 967 -31.35 -13.13 5.42
N SER A 968 -31.69 -14.21 4.70
CA SER A 968 -30.74 -15.22 4.22
C SER A 968 -30.11 -14.88 2.85
N GLU A 969 -30.60 -13.84 2.20
CA GLU A 969 -30.15 -13.38 0.89
C GLU A 969 -28.91 -12.50 1.01
N TYR A 970 -28.18 -12.39 -0.10
CA TYR A 970 -27.04 -11.49 -0.27
C TYR A 970 -27.34 -10.62 -1.50
N PRO A 971 -28.16 -9.57 -1.35
CA PRO A 971 -28.51 -8.71 -2.47
C PRO A 971 -27.27 -8.09 -3.10
N GLU A 972 -27.18 -8.13 -4.43
CA GLU A 972 -26.02 -7.65 -5.18
C GLU A 972 -25.73 -6.17 -4.93
N ASN A 973 -26.78 -5.37 -4.72
CA ASN A 973 -26.65 -3.94 -4.47
C ASN A 973 -25.94 -3.59 -3.14
N LEU A 974 -25.74 -4.57 -2.24
CA LEU A 974 -24.95 -4.38 -1.01
C LEU A 974 -23.45 -4.65 -1.21
N SER A 975 -23.05 -5.15 -2.39
CA SER A 975 -21.67 -5.50 -2.73
C SER A 975 -21.01 -6.49 -1.75
N VAL A 976 -21.77 -7.43 -1.18
CA VAL A 976 -21.26 -8.47 -0.27
C VAL A 976 -21.62 -9.85 -0.83
N GLY A 977 -20.63 -10.71 -1.04
CA GLY A 977 -20.86 -12.12 -1.38
C GLY A 977 -21.00 -13.01 -0.15
N ARG A 978 -21.66 -14.17 -0.29
CA ARG A 978 -21.88 -15.13 0.81
C ARG A 978 -20.56 -15.81 1.22
N PRO A 979 -20.14 -15.72 2.48
CA PRO A 979 -19.01 -16.49 2.99
C PRO A 979 -19.37 -17.97 3.18
N LYS A 980 -18.41 -18.89 2.99
CA LYS A 980 -18.52 -20.32 3.31
C LYS A 980 -18.88 -20.57 4.77
N ASN A 981 -18.29 -19.77 5.67
CA ASN A 981 -18.54 -19.82 7.10
C ASN A 981 -19.35 -18.58 7.54
N ASP A 982 -20.63 -18.54 7.17
CA ASP A 982 -21.56 -17.45 7.52
C ASP A 982 -21.93 -17.46 9.02
N LYS A 983 -21.50 -16.40 9.73
CA LYS A 983 -21.77 -16.23 11.17
C LYS A 983 -23.26 -16.01 11.49
N ARG A 984 -24.05 -15.47 10.57
CA ARG A 984 -25.48 -15.15 10.76
C ARG A 984 -26.39 -16.31 10.36
N ALA A 985 -25.90 -17.25 9.53
CA ALA A 985 -26.70 -18.37 9.05
C ALA A 985 -27.42 -19.17 10.15
N PRO A 986 -26.81 -19.50 11.31
CA PRO A 986 -27.53 -20.24 12.35
C PRO A 986 -28.67 -19.46 13.00
N GLN A 987 -28.51 -18.15 13.17
CA GLN A 987 -29.58 -17.27 13.68
C GLN A 987 -30.75 -17.21 12.70
N ILE A 988 -30.46 -16.99 11.42
CA ILE A 988 -31.48 -16.90 10.37
C ILE A 988 -32.23 -18.23 10.26
N ALA A 989 -31.51 -19.35 10.21
CA ALA A 989 -32.10 -20.68 10.14
C ALA A 989 -32.98 -20.99 11.37
N TYR A 990 -32.57 -20.58 12.57
CA TYR A 990 -33.40 -20.73 13.77
C TYR A 990 -34.74 -20.01 13.63
N TYR A 991 -34.73 -18.74 13.22
CA TYR A 991 -35.97 -17.96 13.07
C TYR A 991 -36.86 -18.46 11.92
N ILE A 992 -36.29 -18.91 10.80
CA ILE A 992 -37.06 -19.60 9.74
C ILE A 992 -37.74 -20.85 10.30
N GLY A 993 -37.02 -21.64 11.11
CA GLY A 993 -37.58 -22.82 11.79
C GLY A 993 -38.75 -22.45 12.71
N THR A 994 -38.60 -21.39 13.50
CA THR A 994 -39.66 -20.88 14.39
C THR A 994 -40.88 -20.37 13.63
N ALA A 995 -40.70 -19.70 12.48
CA ALA A 995 -41.82 -19.29 11.64
C ALA A 995 -42.56 -20.51 11.04
N TYR A 996 -41.84 -21.53 10.58
CA TYR A 996 -42.46 -22.77 10.10
C TYR A 996 -43.20 -23.52 11.21
N GLU A 997 -42.64 -23.56 12.41
CA GLU A 997 -43.30 -24.14 13.58
C GLU A 997 -44.60 -23.38 13.90
N ALA A 998 -44.58 -22.04 13.88
CA ALA A 998 -45.78 -21.22 14.07
C ALA A 998 -46.84 -21.45 12.98
N LEU A 999 -46.42 -21.77 11.75
CA LEU A 999 -47.29 -22.14 10.62
C LEU A 999 -47.78 -23.60 10.66
N GLY A 1000 -47.41 -24.39 11.68
CA GLY A 1000 -47.77 -25.81 11.78
C GLY A 1000 -46.97 -26.74 10.84
N LYS A 1001 -45.91 -26.24 10.18
CA LYS A 1001 -45.09 -27.01 9.23
C LYS A 1001 -43.90 -27.67 9.94
N VAL A 1002 -44.19 -28.64 10.80
CA VAL A 1002 -43.23 -29.27 11.74
C VAL A 1002 -41.99 -29.85 11.06
N GLN A 1003 -42.13 -30.56 9.94
CA GLN A 1003 -40.99 -31.16 9.23
C GLN A 1003 -40.00 -30.08 8.72
N LYS A 1004 -40.52 -29.00 8.14
CA LYS A 1004 -39.68 -27.87 7.69
C LYS A 1004 -39.02 -27.15 8.86
N ALA A 1005 -39.72 -27.00 9.98
CA ALA A 1005 -39.14 -26.44 11.19
C ALA A 1005 -37.92 -27.26 11.67
N GLN A 1006 -38.06 -28.59 11.74
CA GLN A 1006 -36.96 -29.50 12.12
C GLN A 1006 -35.78 -29.44 11.14
N GLU A 1007 -36.03 -29.34 9.84
CA GLU A 1007 -34.97 -29.17 8.83
C GLU A 1007 -34.12 -27.93 9.12
N TYR A 1008 -34.77 -26.79 9.36
CA TYR A 1008 -34.06 -25.54 9.62
C TYR A 1008 -33.39 -25.49 10.99
N TYR A 1009 -33.97 -26.12 12.03
CA TYR A 1009 -33.28 -26.31 13.30
C TYR A 1009 -32.02 -27.17 13.15
N LYS A 1010 -32.05 -28.23 12.33
CA LYS A 1010 -30.84 -29.01 11.99
C LYS A 1010 -29.81 -28.17 11.24
N LYS A 1011 -30.22 -27.36 10.27
CA LYS A 1011 -29.33 -26.43 9.54
C LYS A 1011 -28.62 -25.46 10.50
N SER A 1012 -29.37 -24.89 11.45
CA SER A 1012 -28.81 -24.01 12.47
C SER A 1012 -27.79 -24.74 13.35
N ALA A 1013 -28.18 -25.86 13.97
CA ALA A 1013 -27.34 -26.62 14.89
C ALA A 1013 -26.05 -27.16 14.25
N ASN A 1014 -26.10 -27.59 12.99
CA ASN A 1014 -25.01 -28.31 12.32
C ASN A 1014 -24.07 -27.42 11.49
N GLN A 1015 -24.24 -26.09 11.49
CA GLN A 1015 -23.39 -25.19 10.73
C GLN A 1015 -21.93 -25.22 11.24
N LYS A 1016 -21.03 -25.82 10.46
CA LYS A 1016 -19.60 -25.95 10.79
C LYS A 1016 -18.87 -24.60 10.63
N GLY A 1017 -17.69 -24.49 11.23
CA GLY A 1017 -16.79 -23.33 11.05
C GLY A 1017 -17.25 -22.03 11.72
N THR A 1018 -18.28 -22.06 12.57
CA THR A 1018 -18.90 -20.87 13.17
C THR A 1018 -18.82 -20.77 14.69
N SER A 1019 -18.07 -21.68 15.32
CA SER A 1019 -18.08 -21.81 16.78
C SER A 1019 -17.47 -20.64 17.56
N ARG A 1020 -16.63 -19.82 16.91
CA ARG A 1020 -15.95 -18.67 17.55
C ARG A 1020 -16.89 -17.51 17.92
N TRP A 1021 -18.08 -17.43 17.30
CA TRP A 1021 -19.01 -16.31 17.48
C TRP A 1021 -20.08 -16.62 18.52
N SER A 1022 -20.13 -15.82 19.60
CA SER A 1022 -21.03 -16.06 20.73
C SER A 1022 -22.51 -16.03 20.33
N GLY A 1023 -22.92 -15.03 19.53
CA GLY A 1023 -24.31 -14.95 19.04
C GLY A 1023 -24.69 -16.17 18.20
N THR A 1024 -23.81 -16.63 17.33
CA THR A 1024 -24.02 -17.85 16.53
C THR A 1024 -24.24 -19.07 17.40
N ARG A 1025 -23.35 -19.28 18.39
CA ARG A 1025 -23.44 -20.39 19.35
C ARG A 1025 -24.76 -20.38 20.11
N PHE A 1026 -25.23 -19.22 20.55
CA PHE A 1026 -26.51 -19.10 21.23
C PHE A 1026 -27.67 -19.69 20.40
N TYR A 1027 -27.78 -19.33 19.11
CA TYR A 1027 -28.83 -19.87 18.24
C TYR A 1027 -28.65 -21.35 17.91
N GLN A 1028 -27.41 -21.85 17.82
CA GLN A 1028 -27.16 -23.30 17.72
C GLN A 1028 -27.69 -24.04 18.95
N GLY A 1029 -27.46 -23.51 20.15
CA GLY A 1029 -28.00 -24.05 21.40
C GLY A 1029 -29.53 -24.03 21.42
N LEU A 1030 -30.16 -22.93 21.00
CA LEU A 1030 -31.63 -22.85 20.91
C LEU A 1030 -32.20 -23.85 19.90
N ALA A 1031 -31.54 -24.05 18.76
CA ALA A 1031 -31.95 -25.04 17.76
C ALA A 1031 -31.81 -26.48 18.29
N LEU A 1032 -30.72 -26.81 18.99
CA LEU A 1032 -30.54 -28.11 19.65
C LEU A 1032 -31.63 -28.39 20.67
N LYS A 1033 -32.02 -27.37 21.46
CA LYS A 1033 -33.15 -27.48 22.40
C LYS A 1033 -34.47 -27.79 21.67
N LYS A 1034 -34.72 -27.16 20.52
CA LYS A 1034 -35.88 -27.46 19.65
C LYS A 1034 -35.83 -28.86 19.02
N LEU A 1035 -34.64 -29.44 18.86
CA LEU A 1035 -34.43 -30.81 18.40
C LEU A 1035 -34.44 -31.86 19.53
N GLY A 1036 -34.70 -31.45 20.78
CA GLY A 1036 -34.71 -32.34 21.94
C GLY A 1036 -33.32 -32.70 22.49
N GLN A 1037 -32.25 -32.11 21.98
CA GLN A 1037 -30.86 -32.38 22.39
C GLN A 1037 -30.43 -31.42 23.52
N LYS A 1038 -31.05 -31.56 24.69
CA LYS A 1038 -30.89 -30.61 25.81
C LYS A 1038 -29.45 -30.55 26.34
N ASP A 1039 -28.81 -31.70 26.57
CA ASP A 1039 -27.44 -31.73 27.14
C ASP A 1039 -26.43 -31.03 26.23
N ALA A 1040 -26.57 -31.22 24.91
CA ALA A 1040 -25.74 -30.54 23.93
C ALA A 1040 -25.98 -29.03 23.93
N ALA A 1041 -27.23 -28.58 24.07
CA ALA A 1041 -27.57 -27.17 24.17
C ALA A 1041 -27.01 -26.53 25.46
N ASP A 1042 -27.17 -27.19 26.61
CA ASP A 1042 -26.70 -26.67 27.90
C ASP A 1042 -25.18 -26.50 27.94
N LYS A 1043 -24.43 -27.42 27.32
CA LYS A 1043 -22.97 -27.28 27.15
C LYS A 1043 -22.61 -26.00 26.39
N ILE A 1044 -23.34 -25.66 25.33
CA ILE A 1044 -23.10 -24.41 24.59
C ILE A 1044 -23.37 -23.18 25.47
N PHE A 1045 -24.45 -23.19 26.25
CA PHE A 1045 -24.77 -22.06 27.11
C PHE A 1045 -23.78 -21.90 28.26
N ASP A 1046 -23.26 -22.99 28.82
CA ASP A 1046 -22.18 -22.94 29.81
C ASP A 1046 -20.88 -22.38 29.23
N GLU A 1047 -20.53 -22.75 28.00
CA GLU A 1047 -19.39 -22.16 27.27
C GLU A 1047 -19.57 -20.65 27.07
N LEU A 1048 -20.78 -20.18 26.75
CA LEU A 1048 -21.07 -18.75 26.63
C LEU A 1048 -20.93 -18.02 27.96
N VAL A 1049 -21.50 -18.56 29.05
CA VAL A 1049 -21.35 -17.96 30.38
C VAL A 1049 -19.88 -17.89 30.78
N LYS A 1050 -19.12 -18.96 30.59
CA LYS A 1050 -17.69 -18.98 30.87
C LYS A 1050 -16.95 -17.92 30.07
N LYS A 1051 -17.14 -17.89 28.74
CA LYS A 1051 -16.51 -16.92 27.84
C LYS A 1051 -16.84 -15.47 28.19
N GLY A 1052 -18.08 -15.20 28.59
CA GLY A 1052 -18.52 -13.88 29.05
C GLY A 1052 -17.80 -13.45 30.33
N LYS A 1053 -17.69 -14.34 31.32
CA LYS A 1053 -16.96 -14.08 32.57
C LYS A 1053 -15.48 -13.86 32.32
N ASP A 1054 -14.86 -14.74 31.54
CA ASP A 1054 -13.43 -14.66 31.22
C ASP A 1054 -13.11 -13.29 30.60
N LYS A 1055 -13.94 -12.83 29.65
CA LYS A 1055 -13.81 -11.49 29.01
C LYS A 1055 -13.97 -10.30 29.96
N LEU A 1056 -14.74 -10.42 31.04
CA LEU A 1056 -14.86 -9.36 32.05
C LEU A 1056 -13.64 -9.32 32.98
N THR A 1057 -12.95 -10.44 33.15
CA THR A 1057 -11.82 -10.57 34.08
C THR A 1057 -10.45 -10.42 33.44
N GLN A 1058 -10.33 -10.62 32.13
CA GLN A 1058 -9.07 -10.56 31.39
C GLN A 1058 -8.86 -9.18 30.77
N GLU A 1059 -7.63 -8.67 30.82
CA GLU A 1059 -7.23 -7.54 30.00
C GLU A 1059 -7.43 -7.89 28.52
N ALA A 1060 -7.85 -6.91 27.73
CA ALA A 1060 -8.12 -7.11 26.32
C ALA A 1060 -6.87 -7.60 25.57
N GLU A 1061 -6.98 -8.76 24.91
CA GLU A 1061 -5.87 -9.34 24.16
C GLU A 1061 -5.52 -8.45 22.95
N ILE A 1062 -4.24 -8.08 22.84
CA ILE A 1062 -3.73 -7.30 21.71
C ILE A 1062 -3.57 -8.24 20.51
N ASP A 1063 -4.40 -8.04 19.47
CA ASP A 1063 -4.26 -8.75 18.20
C ASP A 1063 -3.04 -8.24 17.41
N PHE A 1064 -1.86 -8.79 17.72
CA PHE A 1064 -0.60 -8.49 17.06
C PHE A 1064 -0.65 -8.70 15.53
N PHE A 1065 -1.47 -9.65 15.06
CA PHE A 1065 -1.57 -10.04 13.65
C PHE A 1065 -2.77 -9.41 12.94
N ALA A 1066 -3.39 -8.38 13.52
CA ALA A 1066 -4.55 -7.72 12.95
C ALA A 1066 -4.25 -7.21 11.52
N LYS A 1067 -4.97 -7.73 10.52
CA LYS A 1067 -4.81 -7.34 9.11
C LYS A 1067 -5.49 -6.01 8.78
N PHE A 1068 -6.66 -5.73 9.40
CA PHE A 1068 -7.50 -4.56 9.13
C PHE A 1068 -8.15 -3.99 10.39
N GLY A 1069 -8.48 -2.69 10.38
CA GLY A 1069 -9.41 -2.05 11.33
C GLY A 1069 -8.76 -1.41 12.57
N GLU A 1070 -9.57 -0.69 13.36
CA GLU A 1070 -9.21 -0.02 14.62
C GLU A 1070 -9.35 -0.94 15.86
N VAL A 1071 -8.85 -0.50 17.01
CA VAL A 1071 -9.01 -1.19 18.32
C VAL A 1071 -10.38 -0.88 18.90
N GLN A 1072 -11.07 -1.87 19.46
CA GLN A 1072 -12.34 -1.65 20.17
C GLN A 1072 -12.12 -0.93 21.51
N THR A 1073 -13.04 -0.07 21.92
CA THR A 1073 -12.95 0.62 23.22
C THR A 1073 -13.23 -0.34 24.38
N PRO A 1074 -12.68 -0.09 25.59
CA PRO A 1074 -12.94 -0.90 26.77
C PRO A 1074 -14.44 -1.06 27.07
N GLU A 1075 -15.22 0.01 26.93
CA GLU A 1075 -16.66 0.01 27.17
C GLU A 1075 -17.40 -0.89 26.17
N ALA A 1076 -17.00 -0.87 24.88
CA ALA A 1076 -17.56 -1.74 23.86
C ALA A 1076 -17.20 -3.23 24.11
N GLN A 1077 -16.00 -3.50 24.61
CA GLN A 1077 -15.58 -4.86 24.99
C GLN A 1077 -16.37 -5.36 26.20
N GLN A 1078 -16.56 -4.53 27.22
CA GLN A 1078 -17.39 -4.85 28.38
C GLN A 1078 -18.85 -5.08 27.97
N ALA A 1079 -19.44 -4.21 27.15
CA ALA A 1079 -20.79 -4.40 26.62
C ALA A 1079 -20.92 -5.74 25.87
N SER A 1080 -19.93 -6.10 25.05
CA SER A 1080 -19.88 -7.40 24.35
C SER A 1080 -19.79 -8.61 25.30
N ALA A 1081 -19.07 -8.45 26.42
CA ALA A 1081 -18.92 -9.48 27.44
C ALA A 1081 -20.24 -9.70 28.21
N HIS A 1082 -20.85 -8.63 28.71
CA HIS A 1082 -22.18 -8.66 29.33
C HIS A 1082 -23.24 -9.22 28.37
N TYR A 1083 -23.21 -8.83 27.10
CA TYR A 1083 -24.13 -9.40 26.10
C TYR A 1083 -23.92 -10.92 25.95
N THR A 1084 -22.67 -11.38 25.93
CA THR A 1084 -22.35 -12.82 25.88
C THR A 1084 -22.86 -13.57 27.11
N LEU A 1085 -22.74 -12.98 28.31
CA LEU A 1085 -23.31 -13.53 29.55
C LEU A 1085 -24.83 -13.60 29.49
N GLY A 1086 -25.48 -12.51 29.07
CA GLY A 1086 -26.93 -12.44 28.92
C GLY A 1086 -27.46 -13.53 27.99
N LEU A 1087 -26.80 -13.77 26.85
CA LEU A 1087 -27.14 -14.88 25.95
C LEU A 1087 -27.00 -16.26 26.63
N GLY A 1088 -25.92 -16.48 27.38
CA GLY A 1088 -25.71 -17.72 28.13
C GLY A 1088 -26.80 -17.98 29.17
N TYR A 1089 -27.10 -16.98 30.00
CA TYR A 1089 -28.16 -17.08 31.01
C TYR A 1089 -29.55 -17.23 30.41
N LEU A 1090 -29.83 -16.53 29.31
CA LEU A 1090 -31.08 -16.66 28.57
C LEU A 1090 -31.28 -18.09 28.06
N GLY A 1091 -30.24 -18.70 27.50
CA GLY A 1091 -30.28 -20.08 27.00
C GLY A 1091 -30.60 -21.11 28.09
N LYS A 1092 -30.03 -20.91 29.29
CA LYS A 1092 -30.27 -21.72 30.49
C LYS A 1092 -31.63 -21.44 31.17
N GLY A 1093 -32.41 -20.48 30.69
CA GLY A 1093 -33.69 -20.09 31.29
C GLY A 1093 -33.57 -19.26 32.58
N MET A 1094 -32.39 -18.69 32.86
CA MET A 1094 -32.15 -17.82 34.01
C MET A 1094 -32.54 -16.37 33.67
N LEU A 1095 -33.85 -16.11 33.53
CA LEU A 1095 -34.37 -14.88 32.92
C LEU A 1095 -33.95 -13.59 33.64
N GLU A 1096 -34.00 -13.55 34.97
CA GLU A 1096 -33.60 -12.36 35.74
C GLU A 1096 -32.11 -12.04 35.60
N LYS A 1097 -31.25 -13.07 35.57
CA LYS A 1097 -29.82 -12.88 35.31
C LYS A 1097 -29.60 -12.38 33.88
N ALA A 1098 -30.28 -12.96 32.90
CA ALA A 1098 -30.18 -12.52 31.52
C ALA A 1098 -30.62 -11.06 31.35
N ARG A 1099 -31.73 -10.66 31.98
CA ARG A 1099 -32.23 -9.27 31.99
C ARG A 1099 -31.18 -8.31 32.53
N ALA A 1100 -30.63 -8.60 33.71
CA ALA A 1100 -29.61 -7.74 34.33
C ALA A 1100 -28.38 -7.55 33.43
N GLU A 1101 -27.88 -8.61 32.80
CA GLU A 1101 -26.73 -8.53 31.89
C GLU A 1101 -27.02 -7.73 30.61
N PHE A 1102 -28.24 -7.86 30.05
CA PHE A 1102 -28.62 -7.05 28.89
C PHE A 1102 -28.88 -5.58 29.26
N GLU A 1103 -29.45 -5.29 30.44
CA GLU A 1103 -29.58 -3.93 30.96
C GLU A 1103 -28.21 -3.27 31.11
N GLU A 1104 -27.24 -4.00 31.64
CA GLU A 1104 -25.86 -3.52 31.77
C GLU A 1104 -25.21 -3.30 30.40
N THR A 1105 -25.44 -4.19 29.44
CA THR A 1105 -24.99 -3.99 28.05
C THR A 1105 -25.55 -2.71 27.45
N VAL A 1106 -26.85 -2.42 27.64
CA VAL A 1106 -27.50 -1.22 27.10
C VAL A 1106 -27.08 0.04 27.86
N ARG A 1107 -26.79 -0.07 29.16
CA ARG A 1107 -26.23 1.02 29.96
C ARG A 1107 -24.85 1.44 29.44
N LEU A 1108 -23.99 0.46 29.13
CA LEU A 1108 -22.65 0.68 28.58
C LEU A 1108 -22.67 1.13 27.12
N ASN A 1109 -23.63 0.62 26.33
CA ASN A 1109 -23.79 0.98 24.93
C ASN A 1109 -25.27 1.01 24.54
N VAL A 1110 -25.84 2.22 24.50
CA VAL A 1110 -27.22 2.46 24.08
C VAL A 1110 -27.46 2.07 22.61
N SER A 1111 -26.43 1.87 21.80
CA SER A 1111 -26.55 1.42 20.41
C SER A 1111 -26.58 -0.10 20.27
N HIS A 1112 -26.46 -0.86 21.36
CA HIS A 1112 -26.38 -2.33 21.29
C HIS A 1112 -27.73 -2.97 20.92
N LEU A 1113 -27.97 -3.07 19.61
CA LEU A 1113 -29.23 -3.46 18.98
C LEU A 1113 -29.86 -4.74 19.56
N TRP A 1114 -29.10 -5.83 19.59
CA TRP A 1114 -29.64 -7.12 20.02
C TRP A 1114 -29.85 -7.21 21.53
N ALA A 1115 -29.15 -6.43 22.34
CA ALA A 1115 -29.41 -6.41 23.79
C ALA A 1115 -30.74 -5.72 24.06
N LYS A 1116 -31.03 -4.61 23.36
CA LYS A 1116 -32.34 -3.96 23.38
C LYS A 1116 -33.44 -4.90 22.90
N ALA A 1117 -33.21 -5.61 21.81
CA ALA A 1117 -34.17 -6.57 21.27
C ALA A 1117 -34.48 -7.67 22.30
N GLN A 1118 -33.46 -8.30 22.91
CA GLN A 1118 -33.65 -9.33 23.94
C GLN A 1118 -34.36 -8.78 25.19
N LEU A 1119 -34.05 -7.56 25.64
CA LEU A 1119 -34.77 -6.93 26.75
C LEU A 1119 -36.25 -6.71 26.45
N ALA A 1120 -36.58 -6.34 25.21
CA ALA A 1120 -37.96 -6.17 24.79
C ALA A 1120 -38.73 -7.52 24.70
N GLU A 1121 -38.02 -8.65 24.54
CA GLU A 1121 -38.61 -10.00 24.64
C GLU A 1121 -38.80 -10.48 26.09
N LEU A 1122 -38.00 -9.95 27.02
CA LEU A 1122 -38.07 -10.33 28.45
C LEU A 1122 -39.08 -9.49 29.24
N LYS A 1123 -39.55 -8.36 28.71
CA LYS A 1123 -40.66 -7.58 29.28
C LYS A 1123 -41.99 -8.24 28.96
#